data_AF-Q7RP39-F1
#
_entry.id   AF-Q7RP39-F1
#
_cell.length_a   1.000
_cell.length_b   1.000
_cell.length_c   1.000
_cell.angle_alpha   90.00
_cell.angle_beta   90.00
_cell.angle_gamma   90.00
#
_symmetry.space_group_name_H-M   'P 1'
#
loop_
_entity.id
_entity.type
_entity.pdbx_description
1 polymer ?
#
loop_
_entity_poly.entity_id
_entity_poly.type
_entity_poly.pdbx_seq_one_letter_code
_entity_poly.pdbx_strand_id
1 'polypeptide(L)'
;MKKKIEQNNPRHKKYSYSDESKMQNFFYKSINKNRFYLLFFLFLFSSLTHLAQCQVKKKVSVSEINFDSAVDDVQWCGNNHSTVLVKTIKGKLYRSSDGGKIWTNITSNLSENSSNKNDSTSGHTPETTVVDLIMVNPINKNIVLVIGAQNSHYISDDAGETFKLINYKNKINFWQFHNKKAQWALVSSWTSACFSTDNSSGECMQTLSLTKDLGASFQLIDIYVVQFNWGDVSSHSEDTIYYTRHRNRNGHQQRFSGWSKDVDFVSTNNFGKDVEVLVKHGNKFLISNGYIFVAKLNDVIKQTVNMMVSTDGGKTFNKANLPKDIHEKSYTILDTSEGAIMLHVNHGSTSEKLNTGNVYISDASGLNYTLSLPNNIRTASGECEFDRVLSLDGVYIANFLDDQDEMKDEDLKFTNFKLQLEEEVGPVETNTQKRKKQLTKGKNEEIVRTVISFNKGGHWSYLKAPKVDSIGNKYDCGDECYLHLHGITNYHQYAPFYSIENAVGIIMGTGNVGSHLKYKSDEVNTFLSRDGGVTWIEAHKGPYIYEFGDHGGLIVMSDDLRKTNQIVFSWNEGQSWFDFELGQFPIDVDNIVAEPTSSSVEFLVYGTRNDIGVLYHLDFNALGQPLCKGLWAADSVSSDYETWSPSSGSFTDKCILGRKITYTRRKQTSECFNGKDLKRIVDKKLCDCTPEDYECETGFTRKVGSFECKPTDSTLTIEGCTSSSYFYATAYRKVPGDVCVNGWVPEKVPVPCPDYSPFNNSAKSILFILFIMGLVMLIITYICRNPKFRNMFYNYGFDTFEHVKYSVVKTKKGNINNNVFEPEMEFIDAEQDNNEEDVPTLMSYNERNGQRNDFELTRNRSNHNNYVTSRASNSQKKYPENIELL
;
A
#
# COMPACT_ATOMS: atom_id res chain seq x y z
N MET A 1 8.21 85.64 34.75
CA MET A 1 7.01 86.38 35.22
C MET A 1 6.01 85.39 35.87
N LYS A 2 4.87 85.90 36.39
CA LYS A 2 3.68 85.18 36.91
C LYS A 2 3.22 84.01 35.99
N LYS A 3 2.47 82.98 36.39
CA LYS A 3 2.04 82.35 37.68
C LYS A 3 1.57 80.90 37.30
N LYS A 4 1.82 79.83 38.07
CA LYS A 4 0.98 79.27 39.17
C LYS A 4 -0.50 79.08 38.74
N ILE A 5 -1.07 77.87 38.72
CA ILE A 5 -1.64 77.05 39.83
C ILE A 5 -2.15 75.72 39.20
N GLU A 6 -2.22 74.51 39.77
CA GLU A 6 -1.62 73.79 40.92
C GLU A 6 -1.79 72.26 40.64
N GLN A 7 -0.80 71.39 40.85
CA GLN A 7 -0.49 70.62 42.09
C GLN A 7 -1.58 69.59 42.52
N ASN A 8 -1.28 68.35 42.93
CA ASN A 8 0.02 67.68 43.16
C ASN A 8 0.04 66.18 42.79
N ASN A 9 1.26 65.73 42.50
CA ASN A 9 1.81 64.35 42.49
C ASN A 9 3.13 64.47 43.33
N PRO A 10 4.14 63.57 43.43
CA PRO A 10 4.27 62.18 42.97
C PRO A 10 5.08 61.18 43.86
N ARG A 11 5.18 59.92 43.40
CA ARG A 11 6.40 59.04 43.26
C ARG A 11 7.46 58.82 44.38
N HIS A 12 7.88 57.53 44.45
CA HIS A 12 9.24 56.96 44.75
C HIS A 12 9.76 57.10 46.21
N LYS A 13 10.60 56.18 46.77
CA LYS A 13 11.77 55.43 46.21
C LYS A 13 11.97 54.00 46.79
N LYS A 14 13.00 53.29 46.29
CA LYS A 14 13.59 52.02 46.81
C LYS A 14 14.59 52.27 47.99
N TYR A 15 15.27 51.19 48.45
CA TYR A 15 16.29 51.05 49.54
C TYR A 15 15.68 50.73 50.92
N SER A 16 16.27 49.94 51.85
CA SER A 16 17.46 49.04 51.79
C SER A 16 17.38 47.89 52.84
N TYR A 17 18.33 46.96 52.71
CA TYR A 17 18.74 45.79 53.53
C TYR A 17 18.81 45.95 55.08
N SER A 18 18.56 44.84 55.83
CA SER A 18 18.98 44.54 57.24
C SER A 18 18.42 45.43 58.38
N ASP A 19 18.33 45.06 59.68
CA ASP A 19 18.51 43.78 60.41
C ASP A 19 17.71 43.80 61.78
N GLU A 20 18.03 42.89 62.71
CA GLU A 20 17.75 42.87 64.16
C GLU A 20 16.33 42.55 64.70
N SER A 21 16.10 41.24 64.93
CA SER A 21 15.88 40.65 66.26
C SER A 21 15.51 41.52 67.49
N LYS A 22 14.36 42.24 67.51
CA LYS A 22 13.88 42.94 68.74
C LYS A 22 12.36 43.00 69.00
N MET A 23 11.57 42.00 68.60
CA MET A 23 10.11 41.94 68.85
C MET A 23 9.58 40.61 69.43
N GLN A 24 10.43 39.79 70.05
CA GLN A 24 10.07 38.44 70.50
C GLN A 24 9.32 38.35 71.85
N ASN A 25 9.33 39.41 72.68
CA ASN A 25 8.96 39.33 74.11
C ASN A 25 7.60 39.96 74.52
N PHE A 26 6.75 40.44 73.60
CA PHE A 26 5.50 41.13 73.97
C PHE A 26 4.19 40.35 73.73
N PHE A 27 4.20 39.26 72.96
CA PHE A 27 2.98 38.51 72.61
C PHE A 27 2.71 37.24 73.43
N TYR A 28 3.58 36.87 74.37
CA TYR A 28 3.50 35.58 75.09
C TYR A 28 2.46 35.54 76.25
N LYS A 29 1.40 36.38 76.24
CA LYS A 29 0.49 36.50 77.39
C LYS A 29 -1.01 36.70 77.09
N SER A 30 -1.52 36.20 75.94
CA SER A 30 -2.98 36.11 75.72
C SER A 30 -3.45 34.93 74.85
N ILE A 31 -2.72 33.80 74.83
CA ILE A 31 -3.11 32.59 74.06
C ILE A 31 -3.19 31.37 74.97
N ASN A 32 -4.14 31.37 75.91
CA ASN A 32 -4.43 30.16 76.70
C ASN A 32 -5.87 30.03 77.22
N LYS A 33 -6.89 30.29 76.37
CA LYS A 33 -8.29 29.96 76.71
C LYS A 33 -9.21 29.47 75.58
N ASN A 34 -8.75 29.42 74.32
CA ASN A 34 -9.58 29.01 73.16
C ASN A 34 -8.99 27.88 72.28
N ARG A 35 -7.98 27.14 72.76
CA ARG A 35 -7.36 26.05 71.98
C ARG A 35 -8.33 24.90 71.65
N PHE A 36 -9.28 24.59 72.54
CA PHE A 36 -10.18 23.43 72.37
C PHE A 36 -11.19 23.65 71.23
N TYR A 37 -11.85 24.81 71.19
CA TYR A 37 -12.76 25.16 70.08
C TYR A 37 -12.04 25.28 68.74
N LEU A 38 -10.81 25.83 68.71
CA LEU A 38 -10.04 25.96 67.46
C LEU A 38 -9.66 24.59 66.89
N LEU A 39 -9.22 23.64 67.75
CA LEU A 39 -8.93 22.26 67.34
C LEU A 39 -10.18 21.52 66.87
N PHE A 40 -11.32 21.70 67.55
CA PHE A 40 -12.56 21.06 67.15
C PHE A 40 -13.07 21.58 65.79
N PHE A 41 -12.97 22.90 65.55
CA PHE A 41 -13.31 23.50 64.25
C PHE A 41 -12.35 23.04 63.14
N LEU A 42 -11.04 22.94 63.41
CA LEU A 42 -10.06 22.42 62.45
C LEU A 42 -10.31 20.94 62.10
N PHE A 43 -10.66 20.10 63.08
CA PHE A 43 -11.04 18.71 62.82
C PHE A 43 -12.31 18.62 61.96
N LEU A 44 -13.37 19.38 62.30
CA LEU A 44 -14.59 19.45 61.50
C LEU A 44 -14.34 20.00 60.08
N PHE A 45 -13.46 20.98 59.91
CA PHE A 45 -13.09 21.46 58.58
C PHE A 45 -12.32 20.38 57.79
N SER A 46 -11.38 19.67 58.44
CA SER A 46 -10.63 18.58 57.78
C SER A 46 -11.53 17.41 57.35
N SER A 47 -12.56 17.06 58.14
CA SER A 47 -13.49 15.99 57.78
C SER A 47 -14.47 16.42 56.68
N LEU A 48 -14.91 17.69 56.65
CA LEU A 48 -15.68 18.22 55.52
C LEU A 48 -14.83 18.32 54.24
N THR A 49 -13.56 18.75 54.31
CA THR A 49 -12.69 18.77 53.12
C THR A 49 -12.42 17.38 52.57
N HIS A 50 -12.38 16.34 53.43
CA HIS A 50 -12.24 14.95 52.97
C HIS A 50 -13.50 14.38 52.27
N LEU A 51 -14.69 14.98 52.45
CA LEU A 51 -15.88 14.63 51.65
C LEU A 51 -16.04 15.50 50.39
N ALA A 52 -15.30 16.61 50.26
CA ALA A 52 -15.36 17.52 49.12
C ALA A 52 -14.40 17.17 47.95
N GLN A 53 -13.64 16.06 48.07
CA GLN A 53 -12.74 15.56 47.02
C GLN A 53 -13.07 14.12 46.58
N CYS A 54 -14.36 13.80 46.49
CA CYS A 54 -14.83 12.94 45.40
C CYS A 54 -14.64 13.66 44.05
N GLN A 55 -13.40 13.78 43.59
CA GLN A 55 -13.16 13.80 42.15
C GLN A 55 -13.63 12.44 41.63
N VAL A 56 -14.86 12.41 41.10
CA VAL A 56 -15.31 11.32 40.25
C VAL A 56 -14.29 11.23 39.13
N LYS A 57 -13.42 10.21 39.18
CA LYS A 57 -12.56 9.86 38.04
C LYS A 57 -13.51 9.55 36.90
N LYS A 58 -13.67 10.50 35.97
CA LYS A 58 -14.51 10.31 34.79
C LYS A 58 -13.90 9.15 34.01
N LYS A 59 -14.50 7.96 34.09
CA LYS A 59 -14.07 6.78 33.34
C LYS A 59 -14.86 6.73 32.04
N VAL A 60 -14.21 6.27 30.97
CA VAL A 60 -14.91 5.77 29.78
C VAL A 60 -15.96 4.75 30.22
N SER A 61 -17.19 4.87 29.72
CA SER A 61 -18.23 3.90 30.02
C SER A 61 -18.02 2.67 29.13
N VAL A 62 -18.07 1.48 29.74
CA VAL A 62 -17.77 0.21 29.09
C VAL A 62 -18.87 -0.79 29.42
N SER A 63 -19.45 -1.42 28.41
CA SER A 63 -20.43 -2.50 28.57
C SER A 63 -20.02 -3.74 27.75
N GLU A 64 -19.94 -4.89 28.43
CA GLU A 64 -19.58 -6.20 27.86
C GLU A 64 -20.83 -6.96 27.39
N ILE A 65 -20.76 -7.54 26.18
CA ILE A 65 -21.67 -8.59 25.71
C ILE A 65 -20.86 -9.85 25.34
N ASN A 66 -21.46 -11.02 25.56
CA ASN A 66 -20.88 -12.31 25.18
C ASN A 66 -21.78 -12.97 24.13
N PHE A 67 -21.19 -13.42 23.03
CA PHE A 67 -21.85 -14.12 21.93
C PHE A 67 -21.69 -15.65 22.05
N ASP A 68 -22.26 -16.42 21.13
CA ASP A 68 -22.21 -17.89 21.19
C ASP A 68 -20.91 -18.51 20.65
N SER A 69 -20.12 -17.71 19.94
CA SER A 69 -18.81 -17.99 19.34
C SER A 69 -18.15 -16.67 18.96
N ALA A 70 -16.91 -16.71 18.46
CA ALA A 70 -16.22 -15.54 17.94
C ALA A 70 -17.07 -14.75 16.92
N VAL A 71 -16.84 -13.45 16.86
CA VAL A 71 -17.42 -12.54 15.87
C VAL A 71 -16.76 -12.81 14.52
N ASP A 72 -17.56 -12.83 13.45
CA ASP A 72 -17.13 -13.14 12.07
C ASP A 72 -17.31 -11.95 11.13
N ASP A 73 -18.35 -11.13 11.36
CA ASP A 73 -18.66 -9.91 10.60
C ASP A 73 -19.45 -8.92 11.48
N VAL A 74 -19.22 -7.61 11.29
CA VAL A 74 -19.87 -6.50 12.00
C VAL A 74 -20.30 -5.44 10.99
N GLN A 75 -21.60 -5.23 10.84
CA GLN A 75 -22.18 -4.37 9.80
C GLN A 75 -23.05 -3.27 10.39
N TRP A 76 -22.67 -2.01 10.15
CA TRP A 76 -23.48 -0.83 10.49
C TRP A 76 -24.60 -0.62 9.47
N CYS A 77 -25.83 -0.47 9.94
CA CYS A 77 -27.02 -0.27 9.12
C CYS A 77 -27.96 0.79 9.73
N GLY A 78 -29.00 1.15 8.97
CA GLY A 78 -29.81 2.34 9.21
C GLY A 78 -29.13 3.62 8.73
N ASN A 79 -29.90 4.55 8.14
CA ASN A 79 -29.36 5.80 7.54
C ASN A 79 -28.78 6.81 8.56
N ASN A 80 -28.86 6.51 9.86
CA ASN A 80 -28.25 7.23 10.97
C ASN A 80 -27.03 6.51 11.58
N HIS A 81 -26.75 5.28 11.11
CA HIS A 81 -25.81 4.32 11.69
C HIS A 81 -26.02 4.05 13.20
N SER A 82 -27.27 3.98 13.68
CA SER A 82 -27.54 3.53 15.06
C SER A 82 -27.74 2.03 15.19
N THR A 83 -27.97 1.32 14.09
CA THR A 83 -28.25 -0.12 14.09
C THR A 83 -26.99 -0.88 13.69
N VAL A 84 -26.68 -1.94 14.41
CA VAL A 84 -25.49 -2.78 14.18
C VAL A 84 -25.93 -4.24 14.10
N LEU A 85 -25.41 -4.95 13.11
CA LEU A 85 -25.60 -6.39 12.96
C LEU A 85 -24.27 -7.10 13.19
N VAL A 86 -24.32 -8.22 13.90
CA VAL A 86 -23.16 -9.09 14.17
C VAL A 86 -23.47 -10.51 13.70
N LYS A 87 -22.56 -11.05 12.87
CA LYS A 87 -22.49 -12.48 12.54
C LYS A 87 -21.49 -13.13 13.49
N THR A 88 -21.79 -14.33 13.99
CA THR A 88 -20.82 -15.19 14.67
C THR A 88 -20.34 -16.33 13.78
N ILE A 89 -19.20 -16.95 14.08
CA ILE A 89 -18.66 -18.09 13.30
C ILE A 89 -19.64 -19.27 13.25
N LYS A 90 -20.53 -19.43 14.23
CA LYS A 90 -21.63 -20.42 14.22
C LYS A 90 -22.82 -20.02 13.33
N GLY A 91 -22.72 -18.92 12.59
CA GLY A 91 -23.73 -18.41 11.66
C GLY A 91 -25.00 -17.89 12.34
N LYS A 92 -24.91 -17.44 13.60
CA LYS A 92 -26.01 -16.71 14.26
C LYS A 92 -25.95 -15.22 13.94
N LEU A 93 -27.12 -14.60 13.91
CA LEU A 93 -27.32 -13.18 13.65
C LEU A 93 -27.82 -12.45 14.90
N TYR A 94 -27.09 -11.41 15.30
CA TYR A 94 -27.43 -10.53 16.41
C TYR A 94 -27.66 -9.09 15.89
N ARG A 95 -28.56 -8.35 16.55
CA ARG A 95 -28.86 -6.94 16.24
C ARG A 95 -28.79 -6.08 17.49
N SER A 96 -28.21 -4.90 17.35
CA SER A 96 -28.38 -3.75 18.25
C SER A 96 -29.04 -2.62 17.47
N SER A 97 -29.88 -1.81 18.13
CA SER A 97 -30.52 -0.61 17.56
C SER A 97 -30.04 0.70 18.21
N ASP A 98 -29.06 0.62 19.11
CA ASP A 98 -28.62 1.70 20.01
C ASP A 98 -27.10 1.94 19.99
N GLY A 99 -26.45 1.62 18.87
CA GLY A 99 -25.01 1.79 18.63
C GLY A 99 -24.14 0.63 19.11
N GLY A 100 -24.72 -0.47 19.58
CA GLY A 100 -24.03 -1.64 20.11
C GLY A 100 -24.10 -1.81 21.64
N LYS A 101 -25.04 -1.13 22.32
CA LYS A 101 -25.16 -1.15 23.79
C LYS A 101 -26.05 -2.29 24.27
N ILE A 102 -27.17 -2.53 23.59
CA ILE A 102 -28.09 -3.64 23.83
C ILE A 102 -28.16 -4.52 22.58
N TRP A 103 -28.06 -5.84 22.78
CA TRP A 103 -28.04 -6.84 21.71
C TRP A 103 -29.16 -7.85 21.86
N THR A 104 -29.82 -8.19 20.75
CA THR A 104 -30.80 -9.28 20.64
C THR A 104 -30.35 -10.29 19.60
N ASN A 105 -30.61 -11.59 19.84
CA ASN A 105 -30.43 -12.62 18.82
C ASN A 105 -31.68 -12.66 17.94
N ILE A 106 -31.52 -12.42 16.64
CA ILE A 106 -32.62 -12.33 15.67
C ILE A 106 -32.63 -13.51 14.68
N THR A 107 -31.79 -14.53 14.89
CA THR A 107 -31.69 -15.72 14.02
C THR A 107 -33.04 -16.44 13.86
N SER A 108 -33.90 -16.43 14.88
CA SER A 108 -35.27 -16.98 14.84
C SER A 108 -36.19 -16.30 13.81
N ASN A 109 -36.00 -15.00 13.58
CA ASN A 109 -36.88 -14.21 12.71
C ASN A 109 -36.71 -14.61 11.23
N LEU A 110 -35.57 -15.22 10.89
CA LEU A 110 -35.31 -15.84 9.59
C LEU A 110 -36.09 -17.15 9.41
N SER A 111 -36.25 -17.95 10.48
CA SER A 111 -36.88 -19.26 10.39
C SER A 111 -38.42 -19.19 10.32
N GLU A 112 -39.05 -18.28 11.06
CA GLU A 112 -40.53 -18.20 11.12
C GLU A 112 -41.16 -17.99 9.74
N ASN A 113 -40.58 -17.13 8.90
CA ASN A 113 -41.07 -16.85 7.54
C ASN A 113 -40.83 -18.00 6.53
N SER A 114 -40.04 -19.03 6.86
CA SER A 114 -39.93 -20.24 6.04
C SER A 114 -41.16 -21.16 6.19
N SER A 115 -41.83 -21.10 7.34
CA SER A 115 -42.92 -22.01 7.76
C SER A 115 -44.19 -21.93 6.90
N ASN A 116 -44.37 -20.84 6.15
CA ASN A 116 -45.59 -20.57 5.39
C ASN A 116 -45.67 -21.30 4.02
N LYS A 117 -44.78 -22.27 3.76
CA LYS A 117 -44.95 -23.26 2.68
C LYS A 117 -45.52 -24.55 3.27
N ASN A 118 -46.75 -24.87 2.86
CA ASN A 118 -47.48 -26.07 3.30
C ASN A 118 -46.83 -27.36 2.76
N ASP A 119 -45.78 -27.84 3.42
CA ASP A 119 -45.27 -29.21 3.26
C ASP A 119 -45.23 -29.92 4.63
N SER A 120 -46.42 -30.28 5.11
CA SER A 120 -46.63 -30.98 6.38
C SER A 120 -46.28 -32.47 6.29
N THR A 121 -45.15 -32.81 5.66
CA THR A 121 -44.85 -34.18 5.20
C THR A 121 -43.39 -34.62 5.39
N SER A 122 -42.60 -33.94 6.24
CA SER A 122 -41.36 -34.51 6.78
C SER A 122 -41.19 -34.28 8.28
N GLY A 123 -40.87 -35.36 9.00
CA GLY A 123 -40.50 -35.32 10.42
C GLY A 123 -39.04 -34.93 10.60
N HIS A 124 -38.67 -33.73 10.18
CA HIS A 124 -37.32 -33.19 10.34
C HIS A 124 -37.31 -32.09 11.39
N THR A 125 -36.24 -32.07 12.20
CA THR A 125 -35.96 -30.97 13.12
C THR A 125 -35.88 -29.67 12.32
N PRO A 126 -36.37 -28.53 12.86
CA PRO A 126 -36.23 -27.25 12.17
C PRO A 126 -34.75 -26.98 11.90
N GLU A 127 -34.36 -26.95 10.62
CA GLU A 127 -32.98 -26.66 10.24
C GLU A 127 -32.64 -25.27 10.73
N THR A 128 -31.72 -25.19 11.69
CA THR A 128 -31.28 -23.92 12.28
C THR A 128 -30.69 -23.07 11.17
N THR A 129 -31.35 -21.96 10.83
CA THR A 129 -30.95 -21.08 9.73
C THR A 129 -29.55 -20.50 10.00
N VAL A 130 -28.54 -21.08 9.36
CA VAL A 130 -27.15 -20.60 9.39
C VAL A 130 -27.02 -19.44 8.40
N VAL A 131 -26.51 -18.31 8.86
CA VAL A 131 -26.13 -17.17 8.01
C VAL A 131 -24.72 -17.39 7.44
N ASP A 132 -24.60 -17.38 6.12
CA ASP A 132 -23.32 -17.45 5.40
C ASP A 132 -22.71 -16.03 5.24
N LEU A 133 -23.51 -15.01 4.90
CA LEU A 133 -23.04 -13.63 4.65
C LEU A 133 -24.11 -12.57 5.01
N ILE A 134 -23.68 -11.42 5.53
CA ILE A 134 -24.47 -10.18 5.64
C ILE A 134 -23.96 -9.17 4.59
N MET A 135 -24.84 -8.39 3.97
CA MET A 135 -24.43 -7.26 3.11
C MET A 135 -25.42 -6.09 3.24
N VAL A 136 -24.93 -4.94 3.68
CA VAL A 136 -25.71 -3.69 3.72
C VAL A 136 -25.67 -2.99 2.36
N ASN A 137 -26.81 -2.50 1.89
CA ASN A 137 -26.90 -1.77 0.63
C ASN A 137 -26.06 -0.47 0.66
N PRO A 138 -25.32 -0.14 -0.41
CA PRO A 138 -24.43 1.02 -0.41
C PRO A 138 -25.18 2.36 -0.32
N ILE A 139 -26.39 2.46 -0.88
CA ILE A 139 -27.17 3.71 -0.99
C ILE A 139 -28.11 3.90 0.20
N ASN A 140 -28.93 2.90 0.51
CA ASN A 140 -29.95 2.97 1.55
C ASN A 140 -29.58 1.97 2.64
N LYS A 141 -28.96 2.45 3.72
CA LYS A 141 -28.41 1.62 4.80
C LYS A 141 -29.49 0.85 5.57
N ASN A 142 -30.77 1.15 5.35
CA ASN A 142 -31.87 0.33 5.87
C ASN A 142 -32.01 -1.01 5.14
N ILE A 143 -31.52 -1.15 3.90
CA ILE A 143 -31.64 -2.40 3.14
C ILE A 143 -30.47 -3.32 3.48
N VAL A 144 -30.78 -4.53 3.97
CA VAL A 144 -29.81 -5.54 4.39
C VAL A 144 -30.13 -6.87 3.73
N LEU A 145 -29.19 -7.41 2.97
CA LEU A 145 -29.20 -8.79 2.47
C LEU A 145 -28.57 -9.72 3.52
N VAL A 146 -29.20 -10.88 3.71
CA VAL A 146 -28.66 -11.99 4.51
C VAL A 146 -28.72 -13.25 3.66
N ILE A 147 -27.55 -13.72 3.20
CA ILE A 147 -27.42 -14.99 2.48
C ILE A 147 -27.32 -16.09 3.54
N GLY A 148 -28.30 -16.99 3.57
CA GLY A 148 -28.28 -18.17 4.43
C GLY A 148 -27.72 -19.38 3.71
N ALA A 149 -27.49 -20.45 4.47
CA ALA A 149 -27.04 -21.72 3.92
C ALA A 149 -28.01 -22.28 2.86
N GLN A 150 -27.44 -22.99 1.88
CA GLN A 150 -28.16 -23.59 0.75
C GLN A 150 -28.91 -22.55 -0.12
N ASN A 151 -30.26 -22.54 -0.04
CA ASN A 151 -31.17 -21.79 -0.90
C ASN A 151 -32.01 -20.75 -0.12
N SER A 152 -31.78 -20.59 1.19
CA SER A 152 -32.58 -19.75 2.07
C SER A 152 -31.94 -18.37 2.22
N HIS A 153 -32.29 -17.46 1.31
CA HIS A 153 -31.76 -16.09 1.25
C HIS A 153 -32.82 -15.08 1.65
N TYR A 154 -32.42 -14.03 2.38
CA TYR A 154 -33.34 -13.09 3.02
C TYR A 154 -32.96 -11.64 2.73
N ILE A 155 -33.95 -10.74 2.74
CA ILE A 155 -33.72 -9.30 2.64
C ILE A 155 -34.62 -8.53 3.61
N SER A 156 -34.03 -7.52 4.24
CA SER A 156 -34.71 -6.50 5.05
C SER A 156 -34.66 -5.16 4.33
N ASP A 157 -35.67 -4.32 4.55
CA ASP A 157 -35.75 -2.91 4.15
C ASP A 157 -35.90 -1.96 5.38
N ASP A 158 -35.73 -2.50 6.59
CA ASP A 158 -35.97 -1.88 7.90
C ASP A 158 -34.78 -2.03 8.88
N ALA A 159 -33.56 -2.14 8.34
CA ALA A 159 -32.31 -2.33 9.09
C ALA A 159 -32.33 -3.60 9.97
N GLY A 160 -32.79 -4.71 9.40
CA GLY A 160 -32.79 -6.04 10.02
C GLY A 160 -33.85 -6.26 11.11
N GLU A 161 -34.97 -5.54 11.07
CA GLU A 161 -36.09 -5.78 12.00
C GLU A 161 -36.99 -6.90 11.51
N THR A 162 -37.37 -6.87 10.22
CA THR A 162 -38.12 -7.92 9.54
C THR A 162 -37.39 -8.40 8.28
N PHE A 163 -37.55 -9.69 7.96
CA PHE A 163 -36.85 -10.33 6.85
C PHE A 163 -37.84 -11.02 5.90
N LYS A 164 -37.77 -10.65 4.62
CA LYS A 164 -38.52 -11.26 3.51
C LYS A 164 -37.65 -12.32 2.85
N LEU A 165 -38.22 -13.49 2.57
CA LEU A 165 -37.53 -14.56 1.84
C LEU A 165 -37.40 -14.18 0.36
N ILE A 166 -36.19 -14.27 -0.19
CA ILE A 166 -35.89 -14.02 -1.60
C ILE A 166 -36.40 -15.20 -2.45
N ASN A 167 -37.04 -14.89 -3.57
CA ASN A 167 -37.67 -15.87 -4.46
C ASN A 167 -36.66 -16.45 -5.48
N TYR A 168 -35.55 -17.02 -4.99
CA TYR A 168 -34.46 -17.55 -5.81
C TYR A 168 -34.16 -19.01 -5.42
N LYS A 169 -33.96 -19.89 -6.41
CA LYS A 169 -33.90 -21.35 -6.18
C LYS A 169 -32.48 -21.94 -6.09
N ASN A 170 -31.46 -21.17 -6.46
CA ASN A 170 -30.07 -21.60 -6.46
C ASN A 170 -29.33 -20.96 -5.28
N LYS A 171 -28.16 -21.51 -4.89
CA LYS A 171 -27.23 -20.76 -4.04
C LYS A 171 -26.76 -19.50 -4.77
N ILE A 172 -26.91 -18.35 -4.13
CA ILE A 172 -26.36 -17.09 -4.59
C ILE A 172 -24.85 -17.12 -4.28
N ASN A 173 -24.01 -16.89 -5.29
CA ASN A 173 -22.56 -16.71 -5.11
C ASN A 173 -22.23 -15.23 -4.88
N PHE A 174 -22.83 -14.37 -5.72
CA PHE A 174 -22.56 -12.94 -5.77
C PHE A 174 -23.88 -12.17 -5.88
N TRP A 175 -23.98 -11.09 -5.12
CA TRP A 175 -25.05 -10.11 -5.18
C TRP A 175 -24.41 -8.72 -5.26
N GLN A 176 -24.79 -7.92 -6.25
CA GLN A 176 -24.24 -6.60 -6.49
C GLN A 176 -25.36 -5.57 -6.68
N PHE A 177 -25.60 -4.79 -5.62
CA PHE A 177 -26.52 -3.65 -5.67
C PHE A 177 -26.07 -2.61 -6.71
N HIS A 178 -27.05 -1.95 -7.33
CA HIS A 178 -26.83 -0.91 -8.35
C HIS A 178 -26.44 0.43 -7.72
N ASN A 179 -25.44 1.10 -8.30
CA ASN A 179 -24.82 2.34 -7.80
C ASN A 179 -25.76 3.55 -7.55
N LYS A 180 -26.95 3.60 -8.17
CA LYS A 180 -27.97 4.66 -7.92
C LYS A 180 -29.37 4.17 -7.51
N LYS A 181 -29.69 2.88 -7.70
CA LYS A 181 -31.05 2.35 -7.53
C LYS A 181 -31.08 1.26 -6.47
N ALA A 182 -31.40 1.64 -5.24
CA ALA A 182 -31.30 0.76 -4.07
C ALA A 182 -32.09 -0.56 -4.18
N GLN A 183 -33.16 -0.63 -5.00
CA GLN A 183 -33.96 -1.84 -5.22
C GLN A 183 -33.40 -2.79 -6.31
N TRP A 184 -32.43 -2.35 -7.11
CA TRP A 184 -31.89 -3.13 -8.24
C TRP A 184 -30.58 -3.81 -7.85
N ALA A 185 -30.40 -5.08 -8.26
CA ALA A 185 -29.17 -5.82 -8.04
C ALA A 185 -28.91 -6.86 -9.15
N LEU A 186 -27.64 -7.01 -9.51
CA LEU A 186 -27.16 -8.16 -10.28
C LEU A 186 -26.90 -9.32 -9.32
N VAL A 187 -27.30 -10.53 -9.73
CA VAL A 187 -27.26 -11.73 -8.89
C VAL A 187 -26.73 -12.88 -9.73
N SER A 188 -25.71 -13.57 -9.24
CA SER A 188 -25.08 -14.67 -9.96
C SER A 188 -25.05 -15.95 -9.13
N SER A 189 -25.37 -17.06 -9.81
CA SER A 189 -25.39 -18.41 -9.23
C SER A 189 -24.75 -19.42 -10.16
N TRP A 190 -24.21 -20.48 -9.57
CA TRP A 190 -23.94 -21.72 -10.30
C TRP A 190 -25.25 -22.52 -10.45
N THR A 191 -25.44 -23.19 -11.58
CA THR A 191 -26.54 -24.14 -11.74
C THR A 191 -26.43 -25.30 -10.74
N SER A 192 -27.56 -25.92 -10.39
CA SER A 192 -27.61 -27.07 -9.47
C SER A 192 -26.69 -28.23 -9.89
N ALA A 193 -26.46 -28.39 -11.21
CA ALA A 193 -25.50 -29.33 -11.78
C ALA A 193 -24.06 -29.17 -11.24
N CYS A 194 -23.66 -27.98 -10.81
CA CYS A 194 -22.33 -27.74 -10.22
C CYS A 194 -22.17 -28.30 -8.80
N PHE A 195 -23.28 -28.69 -8.15
CA PHE A 195 -23.31 -29.20 -6.77
C PHE A 195 -23.81 -30.65 -6.68
N SER A 196 -24.29 -31.22 -7.80
CA SER A 196 -24.66 -32.64 -7.89
C SER A 196 -23.45 -33.51 -8.26
N THR A 197 -23.44 -34.75 -7.77
CA THR A 197 -22.51 -35.80 -8.22
C THR A 197 -22.97 -36.49 -9.50
N ASP A 198 -24.19 -36.23 -9.97
CA ASP A 198 -24.85 -37.05 -10.98
C ASP A 198 -24.82 -36.35 -12.34
N ASN A 199 -24.23 -37.02 -13.35
CA ASN A 199 -24.12 -36.54 -14.73
C ASN A 199 -25.49 -36.31 -15.44
N SER A 200 -26.60 -36.67 -14.80
CA SER A 200 -27.97 -36.40 -15.27
C SER A 200 -28.49 -35.00 -14.88
N SER A 201 -27.77 -34.26 -14.03
CA SER A 201 -28.22 -32.99 -13.45
C SER A 201 -28.14 -31.77 -14.38
N GLY A 202 -27.54 -31.91 -15.56
CA GLY A 202 -27.42 -30.87 -16.60
C GLY A 202 -26.04 -30.23 -16.69
N GLU A 203 -25.96 -29.08 -17.37
CA GLU A 203 -24.71 -28.34 -17.55
C GLU A 203 -24.36 -27.50 -16.32
N CYS A 204 -23.11 -27.63 -15.83
CA CYS A 204 -22.58 -26.75 -14.80
C CYS A 204 -22.13 -25.43 -15.43
N MET A 205 -22.82 -24.33 -15.12
CA MET A 205 -22.54 -23.01 -15.66
C MET A 205 -22.94 -21.92 -14.68
N GLN A 206 -22.28 -20.76 -14.77
CA GLN A 206 -22.58 -19.56 -14.01
C GLN A 206 -23.60 -18.71 -14.78
N THR A 207 -24.68 -18.34 -14.09
CA THR A 207 -25.75 -17.49 -14.62
C THR A 207 -25.64 -16.06 -14.11
N LEU A 208 -26.14 -15.10 -14.89
CA LEU A 208 -26.29 -13.71 -14.46
C LEU A 208 -27.77 -13.31 -14.54
N SER A 209 -28.34 -12.92 -13.40
CA SER A 209 -29.72 -12.47 -13.23
C SER A 209 -29.78 -11.03 -12.73
N LEU A 210 -30.90 -10.36 -12.99
CA LEU A 210 -31.23 -9.04 -12.49
C LEU A 210 -32.52 -9.10 -11.68
N THR A 211 -32.50 -8.55 -10.47
CA THR A 211 -33.73 -8.15 -9.76
C THR A 211 -33.87 -6.63 -9.78
N LYS A 212 -35.12 -6.16 -9.78
CA LYS A 212 -35.48 -4.73 -9.69
C LYS A 212 -36.36 -4.43 -8.46
N ASP A 213 -36.59 -5.44 -7.62
CA ASP A 213 -37.58 -5.51 -6.57
C ASP A 213 -37.05 -6.25 -5.32
N LEU A 214 -35.74 -6.11 -5.05
CA LEU A 214 -35.04 -6.74 -3.91
C LEU A 214 -35.15 -8.28 -3.84
N GLY A 215 -35.34 -8.94 -5.00
CA GLY A 215 -35.37 -10.40 -5.11
C GLY A 215 -36.75 -11.04 -5.00
N ALA A 216 -37.83 -10.27 -5.19
CA ALA A 216 -39.17 -10.84 -5.38
C ALA A 216 -39.31 -11.48 -6.78
N SER A 217 -38.66 -10.90 -7.79
CA SER A 217 -38.55 -11.45 -9.15
C SER A 217 -37.14 -11.30 -9.74
N PHE A 218 -36.86 -12.15 -10.73
CA PHE A 218 -35.55 -12.24 -11.39
C PHE A 218 -35.71 -12.39 -12.90
N GLN A 219 -34.99 -11.56 -13.65
CA GLN A 219 -34.80 -11.66 -15.10
C GLN A 219 -33.43 -12.28 -15.37
N LEU A 220 -33.35 -13.35 -16.17
CA LEU A 220 -32.06 -13.86 -16.67
C LEU A 220 -31.51 -12.88 -17.73
N ILE A 221 -30.21 -12.55 -17.63
CA ILE A 221 -29.50 -11.70 -18.59
C ILE A 221 -28.70 -12.58 -19.56
N ASP A 222 -27.82 -13.44 -19.02
CA ASP A 222 -26.97 -14.33 -19.82
C ASP A 222 -26.47 -15.53 -18.98
N ILE A 223 -25.84 -16.48 -19.66
CA ILE A 223 -25.25 -17.71 -19.13
C ILE A 223 -23.79 -17.85 -19.56
N TYR A 224 -23.02 -18.72 -18.88
CA TYR A 224 -21.57 -18.85 -19.07
C TYR A 224 -20.82 -17.53 -18.81
N VAL A 225 -21.27 -16.78 -17.82
CA VAL A 225 -20.63 -15.52 -17.37
C VAL A 225 -19.40 -15.85 -16.52
N VAL A 226 -18.37 -15.00 -16.58
CA VAL A 226 -17.13 -15.14 -15.78
C VAL A 226 -17.04 -13.99 -14.76
N GLN A 227 -17.13 -12.75 -15.22
CA GLN A 227 -17.13 -11.54 -14.41
C GLN A 227 -18.25 -10.61 -14.87
N PHE A 228 -18.84 -9.81 -13.97
CA PHE A 228 -19.85 -8.81 -14.30
C PHE A 228 -19.73 -7.58 -13.40
N ASN A 229 -20.25 -6.44 -13.86
CA ASN A 229 -20.30 -5.18 -13.10
C ASN A 229 -21.39 -4.25 -13.67
N TRP A 230 -21.88 -3.34 -12.84
CA TRP A 230 -22.61 -2.15 -13.31
C TRP A 230 -21.65 -1.16 -13.98
N GLY A 231 -22.18 -0.32 -14.87
CA GLY A 231 -21.46 0.84 -15.40
C GLY A 231 -21.23 1.93 -14.35
N ASP A 232 -20.35 2.87 -14.69
CA ASP A 232 -20.06 4.00 -13.82
C ASP A 232 -21.02 5.18 -14.04
N VAL A 233 -21.23 5.92 -12.95
CA VAL A 233 -22.01 7.14 -12.87
C VAL A 233 -21.35 8.29 -13.64
N SER A 234 -20.02 8.39 -13.63
CA SER A 234 -19.32 9.49 -14.32
C SER A 234 -19.43 9.38 -15.85
N SER A 235 -19.36 8.16 -16.39
CA SER A 235 -19.58 7.87 -17.82
C SER A 235 -21.05 7.90 -18.25
N HIS A 236 -21.98 8.23 -17.33
CA HIS A 236 -23.43 8.24 -17.56
C HIS A 236 -23.96 6.90 -18.09
N SER A 237 -23.37 5.79 -17.63
CA SER A 237 -23.68 4.44 -18.07
C SER A 237 -24.08 3.53 -16.90
N GLU A 238 -24.54 4.08 -15.77
CA GLU A 238 -24.84 3.33 -14.54
C GLU A 238 -25.88 2.21 -14.69
N ASP A 239 -26.77 2.32 -15.69
CA ASP A 239 -27.80 1.33 -16.04
C ASP A 239 -27.27 0.20 -16.94
N THR A 240 -26.09 0.40 -17.54
CA THR A 240 -25.42 -0.56 -18.43
C THR A 240 -24.83 -1.69 -17.60
N ILE A 241 -24.98 -2.91 -18.09
CA ILE A 241 -24.36 -4.09 -17.49
C ILE A 241 -23.21 -4.50 -18.39
N TYR A 242 -22.00 -4.47 -17.84
CA TYR A 242 -20.78 -4.92 -18.51
C TYR A 242 -20.39 -6.28 -17.92
N TYR A 243 -19.99 -7.23 -18.76
CA TYR A 243 -19.63 -8.57 -18.30
C TYR A 243 -18.71 -9.31 -19.29
N THR A 244 -18.01 -10.32 -18.80
CA THR A 244 -17.25 -11.27 -19.63
C THR A 244 -17.96 -12.61 -19.66
N ARG A 245 -17.99 -13.25 -20.83
CA ARG A 245 -18.71 -14.51 -21.04
C ARG A 245 -17.96 -15.44 -21.98
N HIS A 246 -18.16 -16.74 -21.84
CA HIS A 246 -17.67 -17.70 -22.84
C HIS A 246 -18.52 -17.61 -24.13
N ARG A 247 -17.83 -17.61 -25.27
CA ARG A 247 -18.39 -17.62 -26.62
C ARG A 247 -18.96 -19.00 -26.97
N ASN A 248 -18.26 -20.05 -26.58
CA ASN A 248 -18.75 -21.43 -26.61
C ASN A 248 -19.54 -21.73 -25.33
N ARG A 249 -20.70 -22.39 -25.45
CA ARG A 249 -21.71 -22.54 -24.37
C ARG A 249 -22.29 -23.95 -24.32
N ASN A 250 -21.41 -24.93 -24.46
CA ASN A 250 -21.77 -26.34 -24.55
C ASN A 250 -20.96 -27.13 -23.51
N GLY A 251 -21.61 -28.01 -22.76
CA GLY A 251 -21.01 -28.86 -21.73
C GLY A 251 -20.92 -28.19 -20.36
N HIS A 252 -19.87 -28.47 -19.59
CA HIS A 252 -19.63 -27.79 -18.32
C HIS A 252 -18.70 -26.59 -18.56
N GLN A 253 -19.09 -25.41 -18.07
CA GLN A 253 -18.24 -24.23 -18.08
C GLN A 253 -16.92 -24.54 -17.38
N GLN A 254 -15.81 -24.40 -18.09
CA GLN A 254 -14.49 -24.54 -17.49
C GLN A 254 -14.27 -23.41 -16.49
N ARG A 255 -13.83 -23.76 -15.27
CA ARG A 255 -13.46 -22.76 -14.26
C ARG A 255 -12.31 -21.92 -14.82
N PHE A 256 -12.44 -20.61 -14.72
CA PHE A 256 -11.42 -19.69 -15.20
C PHE A 256 -10.12 -19.88 -14.40
N SER A 257 -9.04 -20.30 -15.07
CA SER A 257 -7.75 -20.64 -14.45
C SER A 257 -6.57 -20.17 -15.31
N GLY A 258 -6.76 -19.08 -16.06
CA GLY A 258 -5.82 -18.56 -17.04
C GLY A 258 -6.52 -17.90 -18.24
N TRP A 259 -5.75 -17.13 -19.01
CA TRP A 259 -6.23 -16.34 -20.14
C TRP A 259 -6.65 -17.24 -21.32
N SER A 260 -7.91 -17.08 -21.77
CA SER A 260 -8.58 -17.92 -22.76
C SER A 260 -8.97 -17.15 -24.03
N LYS A 261 -8.96 -17.85 -25.18
CA LYS A 261 -9.49 -17.33 -26.46
C LYS A 261 -11.01 -17.29 -26.51
N ASP A 262 -11.69 -18.04 -25.65
CA ASP A 262 -13.14 -18.19 -25.72
C ASP A 262 -13.92 -17.18 -24.87
N VAL A 263 -13.25 -16.34 -24.08
CA VAL A 263 -13.91 -15.30 -23.27
C VAL A 263 -13.90 -13.96 -24.00
N ASP A 264 -15.07 -13.36 -24.17
CA ASP A 264 -15.23 -12.01 -24.76
C ASP A 264 -15.85 -11.05 -23.73
N PHE A 265 -15.43 -9.78 -23.77
CA PHE A 265 -16.01 -8.70 -22.98
C PHE A 265 -17.16 -8.03 -23.75
N VAL A 266 -18.30 -7.90 -23.09
CA VAL A 266 -19.59 -7.52 -23.67
C VAL A 266 -20.37 -6.56 -22.79
N SER A 267 -21.36 -5.88 -23.36
CA SER A 267 -22.28 -5.00 -22.63
C SER A 267 -23.73 -5.19 -23.07
N THR A 268 -24.67 -4.80 -22.19
CA THR A 268 -26.09 -4.67 -22.54
C THR A 268 -26.75 -3.50 -21.83
N ASN A 269 -27.48 -2.68 -22.61
CA ASN A 269 -28.23 -1.52 -22.14
C ASN A 269 -29.73 -1.84 -21.93
N ASN A 270 -30.17 -3.04 -22.30
CA ASN A 270 -31.58 -3.46 -22.25
C ASN A 270 -31.79 -4.80 -21.52
N PHE A 271 -30.85 -5.13 -20.63
CA PHE A 271 -30.91 -6.24 -19.68
C PHE A 271 -30.91 -7.62 -20.38
N GLY A 272 -30.06 -7.79 -21.40
CA GLY A 272 -29.79 -9.08 -22.05
C GLY A 272 -30.60 -9.38 -23.31
N LYS A 273 -31.42 -8.46 -23.81
CA LYS A 273 -32.15 -8.66 -25.09
C LYS A 273 -31.22 -8.50 -26.30
N ASP A 274 -30.42 -7.43 -26.27
CA ASP A 274 -29.32 -7.20 -27.20
C ASP A 274 -28.02 -7.12 -26.40
N VAL A 275 -26.95 -7.72 -26.93
CA VAL A 275 -25.64 -7.77 -26.28
C VAL A 275 -24.54 -7.42 -27.28
N GLU A 276 -23.83 -6.34 -27.02
CA GLU A 276 -22.75 -5.83 -27.86
C GLU A 276 -21.40 -6.42 -27.44
N VAL A 277 -20.51 -6.73 -28.39
CA VAL A 277 -19.18 -7.29 -28.10
C VAL A 277 -18.13 -6.18 -28.21
N LEU A 278 -17.78 -5.61 -27.06
CA LEU A 278 -16.89 -4.46 -26.95
C LEU A 278 -15.42 -4.83 -27.19
N VAL A 279 -14.92 -5.89 -26.53
CA VAL A 279 -13.52 -6.34 -26.68
C VAL A 279 -13.48 -7.85 -26.83
N LYS A 280 -13.20 -8.30 -28.07
CA LYS A 280 -12.93 -9.71 -28.37
C LYS A 280 -11.67 -10.17 -27.66
N HIS A 281 -11.74 -11.34 -27.02
CA HIS A 281 -10.69 -11.88 -26.15
C HIS A 281 -10.39 -11.04 -24.89
N GLY A 282 -11.30 -10.12 -24.51
CA GLY A 282 -11.29 -9.44 -23.22
C GLY A 282 -11.74 -10.41 -22.12
N ASN A 283 -10.81 -10.83 -21.26
CA ASN A 283 -11.00 -11.94 -20.33
C ASN A 283 -11.49 -11.49 -18.94
N LYS A 284 -10.86 -10.43 -18.42
CA LYS A 284 -11.21 -9.72 -17.19
C LYS A 284 -11.30 -8.23 -17.47
N PHE A 285 -12.00 -7.49 -16.62
CA PHE A 285 -12.15 -6.05 -16.73
C PHE A 285 -12.26 -5.37 -15.36
N LEU A 286 -12.07 -4.06 -15.32
CA LEU A 286 -12.38 -3.21 -14.16
C LEU A 286 -13.08 -1.93 -14.64
N ILE A 287 -14.01 -1.41 -13.84
CA ILE A 287 -14.67 -0.12 -14.08
C ILE A 287 -14.41 0.72 -12.83
N SER A 288 -13.85 1.92 -13.00
CA SER A 288 -13.48 2.80 -11.89
C SER A 288 -13.30 4.24 -12.37
N ASN A 289 -13.98 5.21 -11.73
CA ASN A 289 -13.84 6.65 -11.96
C ASN A 289 -13.85 7.07 -13.44
N GLY A 290 -14.79 6.54 -14.22
CA GLY A 290 -14.97 6.84 -15.66
C GLY A 290 -14.11 6.01 -16.62
N TYR A 291 -13.13 5.28 -16.12
CA TYR A 291 -12.27 4.40 -16.90
C TYR A 291 -12.83 2.97 -16.94
N ILE A 292 -12.81 2.35 -18.12
CA ILE A 292 -13.05 0.91 -18.30
C ILE A 292 -11.76 0.26 -18.79
N PHE A 293 -11.20 -0.62 -17.97
CA PHE A 293 -9.99 -1.39 -18.25
C PHE A 293 -10.36 -2.81 -18.65
N VAL A 294 -9.72 -3.36 -19.68
CA VAL A 294 -9.96 -4.74 -20.13
C VAL A 294 -8.64 -5.44 -20.38
N ALA A 295 -8.40 -6.54 -19.67
CA ALA A 295 -7.27 -7.45 -19.93
C ALA A 295 -7.59 -8.28 -21.18
N LYS A 296 -7.00 -7.88 -22.32
CA LYS A 296 -7.17 -8.55 -23.61
C LYS A 296 -6.02 -9.51 -23.84
N LEU A 297 -6.34 -10.80 -23.98
CA LEU A 297 -5.38 -11.86 -24.29
C LEU A 297 -4.48 -11.48 -25.48
N ASN A 298 -3.17 -11.64 -25.29
CA ASN A 298 -2.13 -11.46 -26.31
C ASN A 298 -1.64 -12.82 -26.82
N ASP A 299 -1.13 -13.67 -25.93
CA ASP A 299 -0.59 -15.01 -26.24
C ASP A 299 -1.05 -16.02 -25.17
N VAL A 300 -1.66 -17.12 -25.62
CA VAL A 300 -2.19 -18.19 -24.75
C VAL A 300 -1.07 -19.05 -24.18
N ILE A 301 0.01 -19.27 -24.93
CA ILE A 301 1.11 -20.15 -24.53
C ILE A 301 1.98 -19.42 -23.50
N LYS A 302 2.21 -18.12 -23.69
CA LYS A 302 2.95 -17.27 -22.75
C LYS A 302 2.10 -16.71 -21.61
N GLN A 303 0.77 -16.87 -21.68
CA GLN A 303 -0.19 -16.29 -20.73
C GLN A 303 0.00 -14.78 -20.53
N THR A 304 0.11 -14.03 -21.62
CA THR A 304 0.26 -12.55 -21.58
C THR A 304 -0.99 -11.83 -22.07
N VAL A 305 -1.21 -10.63 -21.55
CA VAL A 305 -2.36 -9.75 -21.83
C VAL A 305 -1.90 -8.33 -22.17
N ASN A 306 -2.61 -7.68 -23.09
CA ASN A 306 -2.52 -6.23 -23.28
C ASN A 306 -3.62 -5.55 -22.45
N MET A 307 -3.30 -4.49 -21.71
CA MET A 307 -4.33 -3.63 -21.14
C MET A 307 -4.97 -2.74 -22.23
N MET A 308 -6.28 -2.85 -22.38
CA MET A 308 -7.10 -1.94 -23.17
C MET A 308 -7.82 -0.96 -22.22
N VAL A 309 -7.88 0.33 -22.58
CA VAL A 309 -8.50 1.39 -21.78
C VAL A 309 -9.56 2.13 -22.60
N SER A 310 -10.69 2.44 -21.98
CA SER A 310 -11.74 3.31 -22.50
C SER A 310 -12.09 4.42 -21.50
N THR A 311 -12.36 5.62 -22.00
CA THR A 311 -12.75 6.82 -21.23
C THR A 311 -14.12 7.38 -21.66
N ASP A 312 -14.83 6.69 -22.56
CA ASP A 312 -16.05 7.18 -23.21
C ASP A 312 -17.30 6.33 -22.93
N GLY A 313 -17.23 5.48 -21.91
CA GLY A 313 -18.27 4.50 -21.55
C GLY A 313 -18.17 3.18 -22.32
N GLY A 314 -17.02 2.88 -22.91
CA GLY A 314 -16.78 1.62 -23.63
C GLY A 314 -17.17 1.66 -25.12
N LYS A 315 -17.24 2.84 -25.74
CA LYS A 315 -17.48 3.01 -27.18
C LYS A 315 -16.19 2.85 -27.98
N THR A 316 -15.06 3.30 -27.43
CA THR A 316 -13.72 3.09 -28.00
C THR A 316 -12.76 2.53 -26.96
N PHE A 317 -11.83 1.67 -27.39
CA PHE A 317 -10.81 1.04 -26.56
C PHE A 317 -9.44 1.15 -27.22
N ASN A 318 -8.49 1.77 -26.53
CA ASN A 318 -7.11 1.94 -26.98
C ASN A 318 -6.16 1.06 -26.14
N LYS A 319 -5.03 0.58 -26.70
CA LYS A 319 -4.00 -0.10 -25.89
C LYS A 319 -3.30 0.94 -25.00
N ALA A 320 -2.99 0.56 -23.76
CA ALA A 320 -2.09 1.32 -22.90
C ALA A 320 -0.63 1.27 -23.41
N ASN A 321 -0.01 2.43 -23.56
CA ASN A 321 1.38 2.60 -23.93
C ASN A 321 2.24 2.56 -22.66
N LEU A 322 2.76 1.38 -22.35
CA LEU A 322 3.75 1.16 -21.29
C LEU A 322 5.17 1.24 -21.90
N PRO A 323 6.15 1.82 -21.17
CA PRO A 323 7.51 1.91 -21.66
C PRO A 323 8.22 0.56 -21.47
N LYS A 324 8.89 0.09 -22.54
CA LYS A 324 9.53 -1.24 -22.72
C LYS A 324 8.57 -2.36 -23.16
N ASP A 325 9.04 -3.21 -24.08
CA ASP A 325 8.36 -4.47 -24.45
C ASP A 325 8.41 -5.46 -23.27
N ILE A 326 7.36 -5.42 -22.46
CA ILE A 326 7.25 -6.18 -21.21
C ILE A 326 6.47 -7.48 -21.44
N HIS A 327 6.84 -8.55 -20.72
CA HIS A 327 6.00 -9.74 -20.62
C HIS A 327 4.95 -9.52 -19.53
N GLU A 328 3.90 -8.83 -19.92
CA GLU A 328 2.75 -8.40 -19.11
C GLU A 328 1.97 -9.63 -18.59
N LYS A 329 2.25 -10.08 -17.36
CA LYS A 329 1.64 -11.27 -16.74
C LYS A 329 0.31 -10.98 -16.06
N SER A 330 0.26 -9.92 -15.26
CA SER A 330 -0.91 -9.41 -14.55
C SER A 330 -0.76 -7.92 -14.24
N TYR A 331 -1.88 -7.24 -14.01
CA TYR A 331 -1.97 -5.79 -13.82
C TYR A 331 -2.76 -5.49 -12.56
N THR A 332 -2.24 -4.70 -11.63
CA THR A 332 -2.99 -4.32 -10.43
C THR A 332 -3.20 -2.81 -10.45
N ILE A 333 -4.46 -2.37 -10.60
CA ILE A 333 -4.83 -0.95 -10.61
C ILE A 333 -4.94 -0.50 -9.15
N LEU A 334 -4.03 0.39 -8.75
CA LEU A 334 -3.86 0.83 -7.36
C LEU A 334 -4.75 2.02 -7.03
N ASP A 335 -4.85 2.96 -7.96
CA ASP A 335 -5.71 4.16 -7.84
C ASP A 335 -6.10 4.66 -9.23
N THR A 336 -7.24 5.35 -9.32
CA THR A 336 -7.77 6.04 -10.50
C THR A 336 -8.29 7.45 -10.15
N SER A 337 -8.09 7.88 -8.90
CA SER A 337 -8.56 9.17 -8.39
C SER A 337 -7.79 10.34 -9.00
N GLU A 338 -8.31 11.56 -8.79
CA GLU A 338 -7.59 12.81 -9.09
C GLU A 338 -7.08 12.94 -10.55
N GLY A 339 -7.73 12.29 -11.53
CA GLY A 339 -7.46 12.47 -12.96
C GLY A 339 -6.20 11.78 -13.53
N ALA A 340 -5.69 10.73 -12.88
CA ALA A 340 -4.71 9.81 -13.46
C ALA A 340 -4.73 8.44 -12.75
N ILE A 341 -4.11 7.45 -13.39
CA ILE A 341 -4.18 6.05 -12.99
C ILE A 341 -2.82 5.60 -12.47
N MET A 342 -2.83 5.00 -11.27
CA MET A 342 -1.71 4.26 -10.71
C MET A 342 -1.84 2.79 -11.05
N LEU A 343 -0.87 2.27 -11.80
CA LEU A 343 -0.86 0.90 -12.31
C LEU A 343 0.39 0.17 -11.84
N HIS A 344 0.23 -0.87 -11.02
CA HIS A 344 1.27 -1.87 -10.78
C HIS A 344 1.28 -2.88 -11.93
N VAL A 345 2.46 -3.13 -12.51
CA VAL A 345 2.66 -4.14 -13.55
C VAL A 345 3.57 -5.25 -13.02
N ASN A 346 3.12 -6.50 -13.17
CA ASN A 346 3.91 -7.69 -12.85
C ASN A 346 4.80 -8.08 -14.04
N HIS A 347 6.12 -7.98 -13.85
CA HIS A 347 7.13 -8.37 -14.85
C HIS A 347 7.60 -9.83 -14.71
N GLY A 348 7.19 -10.52 -13.63
CA GLY A 348 7.83 -11.73 -13.14
C GLY A 348 8.98 -11.41 -12.18
N SER A 349 9.11 -12.22 -11.13
CA SER A 349 10.07 -11.95 -10.05
C SER A 349 11.52 -12.11 -10.47
N THR A 350 12.36 -11.19 -10.02
CA THR A 350 13.83 -11.27 -10.06
C THR A 350 14.40 -12.02 -8.85
N SER A 351 13.68 -12.04 -7.71
CA SER A 351 14.04 -12.79 -6.51
C SER A 351 13.33 -14.15 -6.44
N GLU A 352 13.99 -15.15 -5.88
CA GLU A 352 13.40 -16.46 -5.57
C GLU A 352 12.40 -16.44 -4.39
N LYS A 353 12.27 -15.32 -3.66
CA LYS A 353 11.48 -15.24 -2.41
C LYS A 353 10.40 -14.16 -2.42
N LEU A 354 10.76 -12.90 -2.65
CA LEU A 354 9.80 -11.79 -2.73
C LEU A 354 9.37 -11.57 -4.18
N ASN A 355 8.07 -11.54 -4.43
CA ASN A 355 7.55 -11.06 -5.71
C ASN A 355 7.57 -9.53 -5.70
N THR A 356 8.08 -8.93 -6.77
CA THR A 356 8.07 -7.48 -6.99
C THR A 356 7.39 -7.13 -8.31
N GLY A 357 7.12 -5.85 -8.50
CA GLY A 357 6.88 -5.26 -9.82
C GLY A 357 6.97 -3.74 -9.74
N ASN A 358 6.54 -3.06 -10.79
CA ASN A 358 6.76 -1.61 -10.90
C ASN A 358 5.44 -0.86 -10.90
N VAL A 359 5.40 0.27 -10.18
CA VAL A 359 4.27 1.22 -10.19
C VAL A 359 4.51 2.26 -11.28
N TYR A 360 3.51 2.44 -12.14
CA TYR A 360 3.49 3.42 -13.21
C TYR A 360 2.35 4.42 -13.01
N ILE A 361 2.55 5.66 -13.43
CA ILE A 361 1.52 6.69 -13.46
C ILE A 361 1.12 7.01 -14.91
N SER A 362 -0.19 7.08 -15.19
CA SER A 362 -0.69 7.53 -16.48
C SER A 362 -0.60 9.04 -16.66
N ASP A 363 -0.49 9.50 -17.89
CA ASP A 363 -0.88 10.87 -18.24
C ASP A 363 -2.39 11.11 -18.01
N ALA A 364 -2.84 12.36 -18.21
CA ALA A 364 -4.24 12.75 -18.08
C ALA A 364 -5.18 12.13 -19.15
N SER A 365 -4.65 11.40 -20.15
CA SER A 365 -5.47 10.63 -21.11
C SER A 365 -5.75 9.21 -20.62
N GLY A 366 -4.98 8.72 -19.64
CA GLY A 366 -5.03 7.34 -19.16
C GLY A 366 -4.34 6.32 -20.08
N LEU A 367 -3.63 6.77 -21.12
CA LEU A 367 -3.04 5.91 -22.14
C LEU A 367 -1.51 5.82 -22.09
N ASN A 368 -0.79 6.89 -21.74
CA ASN A 368 0.68 6.89 -21.74
C ASN A 368 1.23 6.83 -20.32
N TYR A 369 2.05 5.83 -20.01
CA TYR A 369 2.50 5.52 -18.65
C TYR A 369 3.99 5.80 -18.44
N THR A 370 4.38 6.31 -17.27
CA THR A 370 5.78 6.52 -16.87
C THR A 370 6.08 5.79 -15.56
N LEU A 371 7.33 5.40 -15.34
CA LEU A 371 7.75 4.67 -14.14
C LEU A 371 7.77 5.62 -12.94
N SER A 372 6.94 5.33 -11.93
CA SER A 372 6.83 6.09 -10.69
C SER A 372 7.69 5.49 -9.58
N LEU A 373 7.56 4.19 -9.30
CA LEU A 373 8.32 3.46 -8.28
C LEU A 373 8.73 2.07 -8.79
N PRO A 374 10.03 1.75 -8.89
CA PRO A 374 10.48 0.39 -9.19
C PRO A 374 10.33 -0.54 -7.97
N ASN A 375 10.33 -1.85 -8.20
CA ASN A 375 10.50 -2.89 -7.17
C ASN A 375 9.48 -2.86 -6.00
N ASN A 376 8.27 -2.35 -6.22
CA ASN A 376 7.20 -2.38 -5.23
C ASN A 376 6.85 -3.83 -4.84
N ILE A 377 6.77 -4.09 -3.53
CA ILE A 377 6.53 -5.42 -2.96
C ILE A 377 5.09 -5.88 -3.26
N ARG A 378 4.90 -7.16 -3.58
CA ARG A 378 3.56 -7.75 -3.79
C ARG A 378 3.44 -9.20 -3.33
N THR A 379 2.22 -9.62 -3.03
CA THR A 379 1.89 -11.04 -2.83
C THR A 379 1.72 -11.78 -4.16
N ALA A 380 1.59 -13.12 -4.06
CA ALA A 380 1.16 -13.96 -5.16
C ALA A 380 -0.33 -13.77 -5.51
N SER A 381 -1.17 -13.40 -4.53
CA SER A 381 -2.59 -13.06 -4.70
C SER A 381 -2.80 -11.74 -5.46
N GLY A 382 -1.90 -10.78 -5.28
CA GLY A 382 -1.88 -9.52 -6.02
C GLY A 382 -2.06 -8.26 -5.19
N GLU A 383 -2.18 -8.37 -3.87
CA GLU A 383 -1.98 -7.21 -3.00
C GLU A 383 -0.56 -6.65 -3.19
N CYS A 384 -0.44 -5.33 -3.28
CA CYS A 384 0.83 -4.62 -3.46
C CYS A 384 1.03 -3.69 -2.26
N GLU A 385 2.26 -3.47 -1.79
CA GLU A 385 2.53 -2.56 -0.68
C GLU A 385 2.55 -1.11 -1.17
N PHE A 386 1.36 -0.60 -1.51
CA PHE A 386 1.09 0.76 -1.97
C PHE A 386 -0.32 1.13 -1.51
N ASP A 387 -0.46 2.17 -0.69
CA ASP A 387 -1.75 2.65 -0.21
C ASP A 387 -1.83 4.19 -0.25
N ARG A 388 -3.05 4.71 -0.48
CA ARG A 388 -3.36 6.14 -0.51
C ARG A 388 -3.65 6.66 0.90
N VAL A 389 -3.08 7.81 1.26
CA VAL A 389 -3.46 8.52 2.48
C VAL A 389 -4.82 9.16 2.27
N LEU A 390 -5.89 8.49 2.70
CA LEU A 390 -7.29 8.90 2.45
C LEU A 390 -7.59 10.32 2.99
N SER A 391 -6.83 10.79 3.97
CA SER A 391 -7.01 12.12 4.58
C SER A 391 -6.41 13.29 3.77
N LEU A 392 -5.66 13.03 2.69
CA LEU A 392 -4.98 14.04 1.86
C LEU A 392 -4.88 13.66 0.37
N ASP A 393 -5.42 14.49 -0.51
CA ASP A 393 -5.25 14.36 -1.97
C ASP A 393 -3.75 14.23 -2.36
N GLY A 394 -3.42 13.31 -3.28
CA GLY A 394 -2.09 13.18 -3.89
C GLY A 394 -0.98 12.60 -3.01
N VAL A 395 -1.30 12.08 -1.82
CA VAL A 395 -0.31 11.49 -0.89
C VAL A 395 -0.42 9.96 -0.87
N TYR A 396 0.70 9.28 -1.13
CA TYR A 396 0.80 7.81 -1.13
C TYR A 396 2.00 7.34 -0.31
N ILE A 397 1.87 6.19 0.34
CA ILE A 397 2.97 5.48 1.02
C ILE A 397 3.11 4.10 0.37
N ALA A 398 4.35 3.65 0.18
CA ALA A 398 4.66 2.36 -0.44
C ALA A 398 5.94 1.74 0.13
N ASN A 399 6.04 0.41 0.06
CA ASN A 399 7.28 -0.32 0.32
C ASN A 399 7.88 -0.82 -1.00
N PHE A 400 9.20 -0.81 -1.11
CA PHE A 400 9.94 -1.36 -2.25
C PHE A 400 11.18 -2.13 -1.80
N LEU A 401 11.66 -3.03 -2.66
CA LEU A 401 12.94 -3.69 -2.50
C LEU A 401 14.05 -2.77 -3.04
N ASP A 402 14.94 -2.33 -2.16
CA ASP A 402 16.02 -1.41 -2.50
C ASP A 402 17.29 -2.14 -2.94
N ASP A 403 17.44 -2.28 -4.26
CA ASP A 403 18.57 -2.97 -4.90
C ASP A 403 19.90 -2.16 -4.89
N GLN A 404 19.96 -0.99 -4.23
CA GLN A 404 21.14 -0.10 -4.30
C GLN A 404 22.43 -0.67 -3.67
N ASP A 405 22.35 -1.75 -2.89
CA ASP A 405 23.50 -2.39 -2.22
C ASP A 405 24.28 -3.42 -3.10
N GLU A 406 24.08 -3.44 -4.43
CA GLU A 406 25.08 -4.07 -5.32
C GLU A 406 26.49 -3.46 -5.16
N MET A 407 26.58 -2.20 -4.72
CA MET A 407 27.85 -1.51 -4.47
C MET A 407 28.45 -1.78 -3.08
N LYS A 408 28.75 -3.05 -2.76
CA LYS A 408 29.85 -3.42 -1.85
C LYS A 408 30.31 -4.89 -1.91
N ASP A 409 30.09 -5.58 -3.03
CA ASP A 409 30.51 -6.98 -3.20
C ASP A 409 32.03 -7.20 -3.01
N GLU A 410 32.88 -6.20 -3.30
CA GLU A 410 34.31 -6.24 -2.97
C GLU A 410 34.61 -6.12 -1.46
N ASP A 411 33.92 -5.24 -0.72
CA ASP A 411 34.07 -5.16 0.74
C ASP A 411 33.48 -6.38 1.44
N LEU A 412 32.42 -6.99 0.89
CA LEU A 412 31.89 -8.27 1.36
C LEU A 412 32.91 -9.38 1.13
N LYS A 413 33.58 -9.44 -0.04
CA LYS A 413 34.70 -10.35 -0.28
C LYS A 413 35.87 -10.08 0.67
N PHE A 414 36.25 -8.82 0.88
CA PHE A 414 37.35 -8.44 1.78
C PHE A 414 37.05 -8.75 3.26
N THR A 415 35.80 -8.53 3.70
CA THR A 415 35.35 -8.83 5.06
C THR A 415 35.26 -10.34 5.30
N ASN A 416 34.74 -11.11 4.33
CA ASN A 416 34.75 -12.57 4.40
C ASN A 416 36.19 -13.13 4.40
N PHE A 417 37.08 -12.59 3.56
CA PHE A 417 38.50 -12.97 3.50
C PHE A 417 39.23 -12.66 4.82
N LYS A 418 38.96 -11.48 5.43
CA LYS A 418 39.50 -11.11 6.74
C LYS A 418 38.99 -12.03 7.86
N LEU A 419 37.68 -12.31 7.90
CA LEU A 419 37.10 -13.26 8.86
C LEU A 419 37.68 -14.66 8.69
N GLN A 420 38.00 -15.07 7.46
CA GLN A 420 38.58 -16.37 7.15
C GLN A 420 40.05 -16.48 7.59
N LEU A 421 40.83 -15.40 7.46
CA LEU A 421 42.17 -15.29 8.05
C LEU A 421 42.15 -15.29 9.59
N GLU A 422 41.12 -14.69 10.20
CA GLU A 422 40.92 -14.71 11.65
C GLU A 422 40.44 -16.11 12.17
N GLU A 423 39.82 -16.94 11.33
CA GLU A 423 39.48 -18.34 11.67
C GLU A 423 40.71 -19.28 11.70
N GLU A 424 41.81 -18.98 10.99
CA GLU A 424 42.99 -19.88 10.93
C GLU A 424 43.98 -19.76 12.11
N VAL A 425 43.89 -18.68 12.91
CA VAL A 425 44.84 -18.40 14.01
C VAL A 425 44.17 -18.42 15.41
N GLY A 426 42.85 -18.60 15.47
CA GLY A 426 42.08 -18.63 16.72
C GLY A 426 42.16 -19.97 17.49
N PRO A 427 42.14 -19.96 18.84
CA PRO A 427 42.06 -21.19 19.64
C PRO A 427 40.70 -21.90 19.48
N VAL A 428 40.66 -23.20 19.74
CA VAL A 428 39.53 -24.10 19.39
C VAL A 428 38.21 -23.73 20.07
N GLU A 429 37.32 -23.08 19.31
CA GLU A 429 35.95 -22.77 19.73
C GLU A 429 35.00 -23.98 19.74
N THR A 430 34.00 -23.93 20.62
CA THR A 430 33.00 -24.99 20.82
C THR A 430 31.96 -25.05 19.69
N ASN A 431 31.32 -26.21 19.52
CA ASN A 431 30.26 -26.42 18.50
C ASN A 431 29.07 -25.43 18.64
N THR A 432 28.81 -24.91 19.85
CA THR A 432 27.77 -23.89 20.09
C THR A 432 28.18 -22.52 19.55
N GLN A 433 29.46 -22.15 19.67
CA GLN A 433 30.01 -20.93 19.07
C GLN A 433 30.05 -21.06 17.54
N LYS A 434 30.49 -22.21 17.02
CA LYS A 434 30.46 -22.51 15.58
C LYS A 434 29.04 -22.42 14.98
N ARG A 435 28.01 -22.89 15.70
CA ARG A 435 26.61 -22.68 15.29
C ARG A 435 26.19 -21.21 15.29
N LYS A 436 26.65 -20.38 16.23
CA LYS A 436 26.39 -18.93 16.20
C LYS A 436 27.11 -18.22 15.04
N LYS A 437 28.38 -18.57 14.75
CA LYS A 437 29.11 -18.05 13.57
C LYS A 437 28.49 -18.51 12.24
N GLN A 438 28.00 -19.75 12.14
CA GLN A 438 27.27 -20.22 10.95
C GLN A 438 25.93 -19.49 10.75
N LEU A 439 25.27 -19.05 11.82
CA LEU A 439 24.05 -18.23 11.75
C LEU A 439 24.30 -16.78 11.30
N THR A 440 25.55 -16.30 11.30
CA THR A 440 25.92 -14.94 10.86
C THR A 440 26.73 -14.92 9.56
N LYS A 441 26.99 -16.06 8.91
CA LYS A 441 27.76 -16.13 7.66
C LYS A 441 26.85 -15.96 6.44
N GLY A 442 26.57 -14.70 6.08
CA GLY A 442 26.09 -14.29 4.76
C GLY A 442 24.71 -14.80 4.33
N LYS A 443 23.64 -14.27 4.94
CA LYS A 443 22.37 -14.10 4.22
C LYS A 443 22.36 -12.71 3.58
N ASN A 444 22.01 -12.63 2.30
CA ASN A 444 21.40 -11.42 1.77
C ASN A 444 19.99 -11.37 2.38
N GLU A 445 19.78 -10.51 3.37
CA GLU A 445 18.44 -10.14 3.84
C GLU A 445 17.88 -9.13 2.83
N GLU A 446 16.67 -9.35 2.33
CA GLU A 446 16.05 -8.51 1.30
C GLU A 446 15.68 -7.15 1.90
N ILE A 447 16.31 -6.08 1.40
CA ILE A 447 16.27 -4.74 1.97
C ILE A 447 14.97 -4.03 1.58
N VAL A 448 13.90 -4.30 2.33
CA VAL A 448 12.60 -3.61 2.14
C VAL A 448 12.64 -2.25 2.84
N ARG A 449 12.32 -1.18 2.11
CA ARG A 449 12.26 0.20 2.61
C ARG A 449 10.93 0.87 2.29
N THR A 450 10.42 1.65 3.23
CA THR A 450 9.20 2.46 3.07
C THR A 450 9.51 3.86 2.54
N VAL A 451 8.69 4.32 1.59
CA VAL A 451 8.75 5.64 0.98
C VAL A 451 7.38 6.31 0.95
N ILE A 452 7.38 7.65 0.94
CA ILE A 452 6.20 8.51 0.83
C ILE A 452 6.35 9.48 -0.34
N SER A 453 5.25 9.70 -1.05
CA SER A 453 5.09 10.72 -2.09
C SER A 453 4.04 11.74 -1.67
N PHE A 454 4.29 13.02 -1.96
CA PHE A 454 3.37 14.14 -1.73
C PHE A 454 2.89 14.83 -3.01
N ASN A 455 3.36 14.36 -4.17
CA ASN A 455 3.07 14.91 -5.50
C ASN A 455 2.55 13.80 -6.42
N LYS A 456 1.58 13.04 -5.90
CA LYS A 456 0.88 11.96 -6.60
C LYS A 456 1.82 10.97 -7.30
N GLY A 457 2.83 10.48 -6.60
CA GLY A 457 3.79 9.48 -7.13
C GLY A 457 4.85 10.03 -8.08
N GLY A 458 4.89 11.33 -8.37
CA GLY A 458 5.91 11.93 -9.24
C GLY A 458 7.30 11.98 -8.60
N HIS A 459 7.39 12.04 -7.28
CA HIS A 459 8.63 11.98 -6.47
C HIS A 459 8.39 11.14 -5.22
N TRP A 460 9.39 10.33 -4.84
CA TRP A 460 9.35 9.46 -3.66
C TRP A 460 10.50 9.80 -2.72
N SER A 461 10.22 9.79 -1.41
CA SER A 461 11.16 10.15 -0.35
C SER A 461 11.05 9.18 0.83
N TYR A 462 12.15 8.91 1.54
CA TYR A 462 12.10 8.08 2.74
C TYR A 462 11.41 8.78 3.91
N LEU A 463 10.68 8.03 4.75
CA LEU A 463 9.98 8.59 5.90
C LEU A 463 11.02 9.04 6.96
N LYS A 464 10.90 10.29 7.40
CA LYS A 464 11.79 10.92 8.38
C LYS A 464 11.60 10.25 9.76
N ALA A 465 12.66 9.63 10.29
CA ALA A 465 12.61 8.95 11.58
C ALA A 465 12.28 9.91 12.75
N PRO A 466 11.48 9.46 13.74
CA PRO A 466 11.29 10.20 14.99
C PRO A 466 12.62 10.40 15.74
N LYS A 467 12.78 11.57 16.38
CA LYS A 467 14.04 11.96 17.07
C LYS A 467 14.29 11.18 18.36
N VAL A 468 13.22 10.72 19.00
CA VAL A 468 13.20 9.93 20.22
C VAL A 468 12.03 8.96 20.18
N ASP A 469 12.12 7.91 20.97
CA ASP A 469 11.06 6.93 21.17
C ASP A 469 10.00 7.40 22.18
N SER A 470 8.95 6.58 22.37
CA SER A 470 7.81 6.88 23.27
C SER A 470 8.20 6.99 24.76
N ILE A 471 9.42 6.58 25.12
CA ILE A 471 9.99 6.64 26.47
C ILE A 471 10.99 7.81 26.60
N GLY A 472 11.36 8.45 25.47
CA GLY A 472 12.30 9.58 25.39
C GLY A 472 13.74 9.18 25.10
N ASN A 473 14.02 7.91 24.79
CA ASN A 473 15.34 7.45 24.37
C ASN A 473 15.60 7.85 22.92
N LYS A 474 16.87 8.00 22.52
CA LYS A 474 17.23 8.09 21.10
C LYS A 474 17.29 6.69 20.48
N TYR A 475 16.95 6.58 19.20
CA TYR A 475 17.22 5.38 18.42
C TYR A 475 18.72 5.18 18.21
N ASP A 476 19.17 3.93 18.30
CA ASP A 476 20.54 3.52 18.01
C ASP A 476 20.64 3.17 16.51
N CYS A 477 20.87 4.19 15.70
CA CYS A 477 20.94 4.09 14.24
C CYS A 477 22.06 4.97 13.66
N GLY A 478 22.65 4.52 12.56
CA GLY A 478 23.70 5.24 11.83
C GLY A 478 23.15 6.28 10.85
N ASP A 479 23.94 6.63 9.83
CA ASP A 479 23.58 7.67 8.86
C ASP A 479 22.34 7.32 8.01
N GLU A 480 22.09 6.03 7.77
CA GLU A 480 20.84 5.53 7.17
C GLU A 480 19.80 5.19 8.25
N CYS A 481 19.11 6.22 8.75
CA CYS A 481 18.08 6.08 9.78
C CYS A 481 16.74 6.67 9.32
N TYR A 482 15.83 5.80 8.91
CA TYR A 482 14.50 6.12 8.41
C TYR A 482 13.43 5.38 9.21
N LEU A 483 12.18 5.82 9.07
CA LEU A 483 11.02 5.06 9.53
C LEU A 483 10.57 4.09 8.43
N HIS A 484 10.27 2.86 8.83
CA HIS A 484 9.71 1.82 7.96
C HIS A 484 8.45 1.25 8.58
N LEU A 485 7.44 0.99 7.76
CA LEU A 485 6.09 0.58 8.17
C LEU A 485 5.66 -0.71 7.46
N HIS A 486 4.86 -1.52 8.13
CA HIS A 486 4.20 -2.67 7.50
C HIS A 486 3.01 -2.22 6.65
N GLY A 487 2.96 -2.69 5.41
CA GLY A 487 1.84 -2.51 4.51
C GLY A 487 0.90 -3.72 4.51
N ILE A 488 -0.08 -3.70 3.60
CA ILE A 488 -1.11 -4.73 3.48
C ILE A 488 -0.56 -6.16 3.35
N THR A 489 0.63 -6.39 2.79
CA THR A 489 1.12 -7.76 2.54
C THR A 489 1.50 -8.53 3.82
N ASN A 490 1.59 -7.85 4.97
CA ASN A 490 1.84 -8.47 6.28
C ASN A 490 0.69 -8.26 7.30
N TYR A 491 -0.52 -7.91 6.83
CA TYR A 491 -1.65 -7.56 7.71
C TYR A 491 -2.07 -8.67 8.69
N HIS A 492 -1.76 -9.93 8.37
CA HIS A 492 -1.99 -11.08 9.24
C HIS A 492 -1.11 -11.12 10.52
N GLN A 493 -0.06 -10.30 10.59
CA GLN A 493 0.89 -10.27 11.70
C GLN A 493 0.96 -8.91 12.39
N TYR A 494 0.70 -7.80 11.68
CA TYR A 494 0.65 -6.46 12.25
C TYR A 494 -0.37 -5.59 11.52
N ALA A 495 -1.05 -4.71 12.26
CA ALA A 495 -1.90 -3.66 11.67
C ALA A 495 -1.14 -2.84 10.58
N PRO A 496 -1.64 -2.78 9.34
CA PRO A 496 -1.03 -1.97 8.27
C PRO A 496 -1.21 -0.48 8.55
N PHE A 497 -0.42 0.38 7.91
CA PHE A 497 -0.58 1.82 8.08
C PHE A 497 -1.93 2.31 7.55
N TYR A 498 -2.55 3.25 8.28
CA TYR A 498 -3.98 3.55 8.19
C TYR A 498 -4.26 5.05 8.30
N SER A 499 -5.24 5.52 7.53
CA SER A 499 -5.76 6.88 7.54
C SER A 499 -7.19 6.88 6.97
N ILE A 500 -8.00 7.89 7.32
CA ILE A 500 -9.39 8.03 6.86
C ILE A 500 -9.66 9.46 6.41
N GLU A 501 -10.59 9.66 5.48
CA GLU A 501 -10.92 10.98 4.90
C GLU A 501 -11.29 12.03 5.98
N ASN A 502 -11.95 11.60 7.05
CA ASN A 502 -12.36 12.47 8.15
C ASN A 502 -11.26 12.75 9.19
N ALA A 503 -10.08 12.13 9.14
CA ALA A 503 -8.96 12.34 10.07
C ALA A 503 -7.82 13.11 9.40
N VAL A 504 -8.10 14.37 9.02
CA VAL A 504 -7.23 15.25 8.20
C VAL A 504 -5.79 15.32 8.72
N GLY A 505 -4.85 14.76 7.96
CA GLY A 505 -3.41 14.76 8.26
C GLY A 505 -2.97 13.70 9.28
N ILE A 506 -3.89 12.93 9.86
CA ILE A 506 -3.59 11.83 10.77
C ILE A 506 -3.26 10.56 9.95
N ILE A 507 -2.17 9.89 10.32
CA ILE A 507 -1.78 8.58 9.80
C ILE A 507 -1.19 7.78 10.96
N MET A 508 -1.59 6.51 11.10
CA MET A 508 -0.95 5.56 12.02
C MET A 508 -0.28 4.43 11.27
N GLY A 509 0.68 3.75 11.89
CA GLY A 509 1.39 2.61 11.28
C GLY A 509 2.19 1.82 12.30
N THR A 510 2.23 0.49 12.15
CA THR A 510 3.19 -0.36 12.85
C THR A 510 4.47 -0.51 12.02
N GLY A 511 5.62 -0.64 12.67
CA GLY A 511 6.91 -0.83 11.99
C GLY A 511 8.12 -0.55 12.86
N ASN A 512 9.23 -0.09 12.29
CA ASN A 512 10.47 0.16 13.03
C ASN A 512 11.26 1.36 12.48
N VAL A 513 12.17 1.88 13.30
CA VAL A 513 13.22 2.83 12.87
C VAL A 513 14.49 2.04 12.57
N GLY A 514 15.21 2.38 11.49
CA GLY A 514 16.46 1.71 11.10
C GLY A 514 16.83 1.96 9.64
N SER A 515 17.58 1.03 9.04
CA SER A 515 17.98 1.08 7.62
C SER A 515 17.10 0.22 6.69
N HIS A 516 16.19 -0.60 7.24
CA HIS A 516 15.20 -1.41 6.53
C HIS A 516 14.11 -1.91 7.49
N LEU A 517 13.01 -2.41 6.92
CA LEU A 517 11.87 -2.98 7.63
C LEU A 517 12.24 -4.28 8.37
N LYS A 518 11.79 -4.41 9.63
CA LYS A 518 12.00 -5.58 10.49
C LYS A 518 10.69 -6.31 10.76
N TYR A 519 10.72 -7.64 10.72
CA TYR A 519 9.54 -8.51 10.84
C TYR A 519 9.43 -9.25 12.19
N LYS A 520 10.21 -8.84 13.21
CA LYS A 520 10.14 -9.42 14.56
C LYS A 520 9.32 -8.53 15.50
N SER A 521 8.46 -9.12 16.32
CA SER A 521 7.57 -8.39 17.22
C SER A 521 8.25 -7.68 18.40
N ASP A 522 9.52 -7.96 18.68
CA ASP A 522 10.36 -7.22 19.63
C ASP A 522 11.05 -5.99 19.02
N GLU A 523 11.12 -5.90 17.69
CA GLU A 523 11.68 -4.77 16.95
C GLU A 523 10.59 -3.80 16.41
N VAL A 524 9.33 -4.24 16.38
CA VAL A 524 8.17 -3.50 15.86
C VAL A 524 7.46 -2.68 16.94
N ASN A 525 7.13 -1.43 16.61
CA ASN A 525 6.49 -0.43 17.47
C ASN A 525 5.40 0.33 16.68
N THR A 526 4.57 1.10 17.39
CA THR A 526 3.43 1.83 16.78
C THR A 526 3.76 3.31 16.65
N PHE A 527 3.52 3.89 15.47
CA PHE A 527 3.87 5.26 15.10
C PHE A 527 2.64 6.07 14.66
N LEU A 528 2.74 7.39 14.81
CA LEU A 528 1.70 8.37 14.45
C LEU A 528 2.32 9.57 13.74
N SER A 529 1.66 10.04 12.68
CA SER A 529 1.86 11.34 12.04
C SER A 529 0.64 12.24 12.29
N ARG A 530 0.86 13.55 12.46
CA ARG A 530 -0.19 14.60 12.53
C ARG A 530 -0.17 15.57 11.34
N ASP A 531 0.74 15.40 10.40
CA ASP A 531 0.98 16.34 9.30
C ASP A 531 0.99 15.72 7.89
N GLY A 532 0.43 14.51 7.75
CA GLY A 532 0.37 13.79 6.47
C GLY A 532 1.59 12.93 6.16
N GLY A 533 2.43 12.63 7.16
CA GLY A 533 3.58 11.74 7.04
C GLY A 533 4.93 12.46 6.91
N VAL A 534 4.95 13.79 7.12
CA VAL A 534 6.17 14.62 7.05
C VAL A 534 6.98 14.49 8.34
N THR A 535 6.30 14.42 9.50
CA THR A 535 6.92 14.14 10.79
C THR A 535 6.13 13.08 11.55
N TRP A 536 6.89 12.20 12.20
CA TRP A 536 6.37 11.05 12.93
C TRP A 536 6.81 11.10 14.40
N ILE A 537 5.99 10.52 15.26
CA ILE A 537 6.32 10.18 16.65
C ILE A 537 6.06 8.68 16.87
N GLU A 538 6.81 8.06 17.77
CA GLU A 538 6.44 6.74 18.29
C GLU A 538 5.30 6.93 19.29
N ALA A 539 4.14 6.37 18.98
CA ALA A 539 2.94 6.45 19.81
C ALA A 539 3.00 5.47 20.99
N HIS A 540 3.48 4.25 20.76
CA HIS A 540 3.60 3.21 21.79
C HIS A 540 4.64 2.14 21.42
N LYS A 541 5.19 1.47 22.44
CA LYS A 541 6.04 0.28 22.25
C LYS A 541 5.22 -0.95 21.88
N GLY A 542 5.74 -1.77 20.96
CA GLY A 542 5.04 -2.93 20.41
C GLY A 542 4.00 -2.56 19.33
N PRO A 543 3.52 -3.56 18.57
CA PRO A 543 2.43 -3.40 17.60
C PRO A 543 1.06 -3.29 18.30
N TYR A 544 0.25 -2.34 17.83
CA TYR A 544 -1.11 -2.09 18.30
C TYR A 544 -2.04 -1.95 17.09
N ILE A 545 -3.24 -2.52 17.19
CA ILE A 545 -4.38 -2.13 16.33
C ILE A 545 -4.93 -0.77 16.81
N TYR A 546 -5.43 0.03 15.87
CA TYR A 546 -5.88 1.40 16.11
C TYR A 546 -7.12 1.76 15.27
N GLU A 547 -7.96 2.64 15.81
CA GLU A 547 -9.16 3.18 15.15
C GLU A 547 -9.40 4.64 15.56
N PHE A 548 -10.05 5.41 14.70
CA PHE A 548 -10.30 6.84 14.85
C PHE A 548 -11.77 7.17 15.13
N GLY A 549 -11.99 8.17 15.98
CA GLY A 549 -13.28 8.79 16.26
C GLY A 549 -13.17 10.30 16.37
N ASP A 550 -14.30 10.97 16.57
CA ASP A 550 -14.42 12.44 16.63
C ASP A 550 -13.66 13.16 15.48
N HIS A 551 -13.77 12.64 14.27
CA HIS A 551 -13.06 13.12 13.07
C HIS A 551 -11.52 13.10 13.22
N GLY A 552 -10.98 12.06 13.87
CA GLY A 552 -9.55 11.94 14.19
C GLY A 552 -9.13 12.69 15.46
N GLY A 553 -10.06 13.37 16.16
CA GLY A 553 -9.79 14.00 17.45
C GLY A 553 -9.59 12.99 18.59
N LEU A 554 -10.10 11.77 18.42
CA LEU A 554 -9.98 10.65 19.35
C LEU A 554 -9.38 9.44 18.62
N ILE A 555 -8.36 8.84 19.24
CA ILE A 555 -7.63 7.66 18.75
C ILE A 555 -7.73 6.59 19.83
N VAL A 556 -8.11 5.37 19.48
CA VAL A 556 -8.26 4.23 20.40
C VAL A 556 -7.43 3.06 19.89
N MET A 557 -6.71 2.37 20.78
CA MET A 557 -5.75 1.32 20.44
C MET A 557 -5.77 0.14 21.41
N SER A 558 -5.39 -1.04 20.92
CA SER A 558 -5.19 -2.28 21.70
C SER A 558 -3.92 -3.00 21.27
N ASP A 559 -3.34 -3.80 22.18
CA ASP A 559 -2.28 -4.76 21.85
C ASP A 559 -2.80 -5.76 20.79
N ASP A 560 -2.01 -5.95 19.75
CA ASP A 560 -2.31 -6.73 18.54
C ASP A 560 -1.92 -8.23 18.69
N LEU A 561 -0.97 -8.52 19.59
CA LEU A 561 -0.32 -9.85 19.68
C LEU A 561 -0.53 -10.58 21.00
N ARG A 562 -1.06 -9.91 22.03
CA ARG A 562 -1.13 -10.46 23.39
C ARG A 562 -2.50 -10.22 24.02
N LYS A 563 -3.00 -11.26 24.71
CA LYS A 563 -4.21 -11.18 25.55
C LYS A 563 -4.14 -9.97 26.48
N THR A 564 -5.07 -9.03 26.31
CA THR A 564 -5.12 -7.77 27.07
C THR A 564 -6.50 -7.51 27.64
N ASN A 565 -6.57 -6.81 28.77
CA ASN A 565 -7.78 -6.18 29.28
C ASN A 565 -7.68 -4.64 29.27
N GLN A 566 -6.59 -4.08 28.75
CA GLN A 566 -6.30 -2.64 28.72
C GLN A 566 -6.44 -2.08 27.30
N ILE A 567 -7.15 -0.95 27.20
CA ILE A 567 -7.21 -0.09 26.01
C ILE A 567 -6.41 1.19 26.27
N VAL A 568 -5.65 1.61 25.27
CA VAL A 568 -4.89 2.87 25.27
C VAL A 568 -5.55 3.85 24.32
N PHE A 569 -5.74 5.10 24.73
CA PHE A 569 -6.37 6.13 23.89
C PHE A 569 -5.65 7.49 23.97
N SER A 570 -5.77 8.27 22.90
CA SER A 570 -5.40 9.68 22.89
C SER A 570 -6.57 10.52 22.39
N TRP A 571 -6.91 11.56 23.15
CA TRP A 571 -7.97 12.51 22.82
C TRP A 571 -7.40 13.86 22.36
N ASN A 572 -6.10 13.93 22.08
CA ASN A 572 -5.36 15.13 21.66
C ASN A 572 -4.36 14.81 20.53
N GLU A 573 -4.74 13.93 19.60
CA GLU A 573 -3.98 13.59 18.39
C GLU A 573 -2.53 13.16 18.71
N GLY A 574 -2.38 12.30 19.73
CA GLY A 574 -1.13 11.67 20.15
C GLY A 574 -0.21 12.50 21.03
N GLN A 575 -0.60 13.72 21.46
CA GLN A 575 0.22 14.52 22.36
C GLN A 575 0.35 13.89 23.76
N SER A 576 -0.68 13.18 24.22
CA SER A 576 -0.61 12.34 25.42
C SER A 576 -1.57 11.14 25.32
N TRP A 577 -1.16 10.04 25.95
CA TRP A 577 -1.88 8.76 25.95
C TRP A 577 -2.38 8.42 27.35
N PHE A 578 -3.49 7.69 27.41
CA PHE A 578 -4.22 7.34 28.62
C PHE A 578 -4.70 5.89 28.53
N ASP A 579 -4.63 5.13 29.62
CA ASP A 579 -5.06 3.74 29.69
C ASP A 579 -6.34 3.55 30.50
N PHE A 580 -7.12 2.51 30.17
CA PHE A 580 -8.18 2.00 31.03
C PHE A 580 -8.46 0.51 30.83
N GLU A 581 -8.93 -0.14 31.89
CA GLU A 581 -9.35 -1.55 31.85
C GLU A 581 -10.78 -1.70 31.31
N LEU A 582 -10.94 -2.59 30.33
CA LEU A 582 -12.21 -3.10 29.80
C LEU A 582 -12.98 -3.90 30.85
N GLY A 583 -12.29 -4.81 31.54
CA GLY A 583 -12.89 -5.79 32.44
C GLY A 583 -11.84 -6.60 33.21
N GLN A 584 -12.31 -7.58 33.99
CA GLN A 584 -11.48 -8.39 34.89
C GLN A 584 -10.65 -9.48 34.19
N PHE A 585 -11.04 -9.88 32.98
CA PHE A 585 -10.42 -10.96 32.23
C PHE A 585 -9.87 -10.42 30.91
N PRO A 586 -8.61 -10.74 30.55
CA PRO A 586 -8.07 -10.36 29.26
C PRO A 586 -8.72 -11.16 28.13
N ILE A 587 -8.76 -10.55 26.96
CA ILE A 587 -9.24 -11.14 25.70
C ILE A 587 -8.12 -11.10 24.66
N ASP A 588 -8.14 -12.01 23.70
CA ASP A 588 -7.49 -11.79 22.41
C ASP A 588 -8.38 -10.80 21.65
N VAL A 589 -7.87 -9.64 21.24
CA VAL A 589 -8.68 -8.64 20.51
C VAL A 589 -8.56 -8.90 19.03
N ASP A 590 -9.70 -9.08 18.35
CA ASP A 590 -9.75 -9.37 16.92
C ASP A 590 -9.81 -8.06 16.10
N ASN A 591 -10.54 -7.02 16.59
CA ASN A 591 -10.56 -5.70 15.95
C ASN A 591 -11.14 -4.58 16.87
N ILE A 592 -10.94 -3.33 16.46
CA ILE A 592 -11.62 -2.12 16.96
C ILE A 592 -12.37 -1.48 15.78
N VAL A 593 -13.66 -1.16 15.95
CA VAL A 593 -14.52 -0.61 14.88
C VAL A 593 -15.26 0.63 15.36
N ALA A 594 -15.16 1.72 14.61
CA ALA A 594 -15.97 2.94 14.79
C ALA A 594 -17.24 2.93 13.92
N GLU A 595 -18.11 3.93 14.13
CA GLU A 595 -19.19 4.28 13.21
C GLU A 595 -18.62 4.67 11.83
N PRO A 596 -19.26 4.34 10.67
CA PRO A 596 -18.61 4.39 9.35
C PRO A 596 -18.14 5.75 8.82
N THR A 597 -18.41 6.85 9.53
CA THR A 597 -17.89 8.18 9.23
C THR A 597 -16.84 8.66 10.24
N SER A 598 -16.52 7.85 11.25
CA SER A 598 -15.59 8.13 12.36
C SER A 598 -15.88 9.47 13.06
N SER A 599 -17.14 9.88 13.05
CA SER A 599 -17.65 11.15 13.62
C SER A 599 -18.17 10.99 15.04
N SER A 600 -18.39 9.75 15.50
CA SER A 600 -18.80 9.42 16.87
C SER A 600 -17.61 9.39 17.84
N VAL A 601 -17.93 9.39 19.14
CA VAL A 601 -17.01 9.11 20.26
C VAL A 601 -17.32 7.75 20.91
N GLU A 602 -17.91 6.85 20.13
CA GLU A 602 -18.34 5.51 20.53
C GLU A 602 -17.67 4.48 19.61
N PHE A 603 -17.19 3.37 20.20
CA PHE A 603 -16.42 2.33 19.51
C PHE A 603 -16.86 0.94 19.97
N LEU A 604 -16.71 -0.04 19.09
CA LEU A 604 -16.91 -1.46 19.37
C LEU A 604 -15.55 -2.16 19.32
N VAL A 605 -15.09 -2.69 20.45
CA VAL A 605 -13.91 -3.58 20.52
C VAL A 605 -14.43 -5.00 20.61
N TYR A 606 -14.02 -5.89 19.71
CA TYR A 606 -14.41 -7.30 19.79
C TYR A 606 -13.21 -8.24 19.72
N GLY A 607 -13.41 -9.44 20.26
CA GLY A 607 -12.35 -10.40 20.46
C GLY A 607 -12.86 -11.75 20.93
N THR A 608 -11.93 -12.63 21.33
CA THR A 608 -12.24 -13.96 21.87
C THR A 608 -11.74 -14.16 23.30
N ARG A 609 -12.49 -14.97 24.05
CA ARG A 609 -12.19 -15.36 25.43
C ARG A 609 -12.62 -16.81 25.68
N ASN A 610 -11.67 -17.74 25.56
CA ASN A 610 -11.94 -19.19 25.65
C ASN A 610 -12.98 -19.67 24.62
N ASP A 611 -12.73 -19.40 23.34
CA ASP A 611 -13.59 -19.73 22.18
C ASP A 611 -15.00 -19.09 22.16
N ILE A 612 -15.31 -18.25 23.15
CA ILE A 612 -16.50 -17.38 23.22
C ILE A 612 -16.13 -16.02 22.64
N GLY A 613 -16.97 -15.47 21.76
CA GLY A 613 -16.82 -14.10 21.26
C GLY A 613 -17.29 -13.09 22.30
N VAL A 614 -16.49 -12.05 22.53
CA VAL A 614 -16.78 -10.97 23.47
C VAL A 614 -16.72 -9.65 22.72
N LEU A 615 -17.65 -8.75 23.01
CA LEU A 615 -17.64 -7.38 22.49
C LEU A 615 -17.83 -6.40 23.64
N TYR A 616 -17.03 -5.33 23.60
CA TYR A 616 -17.09 -4.20 24.52
C TYR A 616 -17.51 -2.96 23.74
N HIS A 617 -18.65 -2.38 24.10
CA HIS A 617 -19.03 -1.04 23.65
C HIS A 617 -18.36 0.00 24.55
N LEU A 618 -17.62 0.93 23.93
CA LEU A 618 -16.93 2.04 24.59
C LEU A 618 -17.69 3.34 24.33
N ASP A 619 -18.03 4.08 25.38
CA ASP A 619 -18.64 5.41 25.30
C ASP A 619 -17.76 6.46 26.01
N PHE A 620 -17.13 7.33 25.20
CA PHE A 620 -16.29 8.42 25.69
C PHE A 620 -17.10 9.70 26.02
N ASN A 621 -18.41 9.77 25.75
CA ASN A 621 -19.27 10.85 26.29
C ASN A 621 -19.29 10.84 27.83
N ALA A 622 -19.05 9.69 28.45
CA ALA A 622 -18.88 9.56 29.91
C ALA A 622 -17.68 10.36 30.46
N LEU A 623 -16.71 10.75 29.61
CA LEU A 623 -15.67 11.73 29.96
C LEU A 623 -16.20 13.16 30.08
N GLY A 624 -17.47 13.42 29.72
CA GLY A 624 -18.17 14.68 29.95
C GLY A 624 -17.37 15.91 29.52
N GLN A 625 -16.75 15.84 28.33
CA GLN A 625 -16.01 16.96 27.74
C GLN A 625 -16.97 17.85 26.94
N PRO A 626 -16.71 19.17 26.86
CA PRO A 626 -17.53 20.09 26.08
C PRO A 626 -17.37 19.88 24.57
N LEU A 627 -18.36 20.36 23.80
CA LEU A 627 -18.21 20.55 22.36
C LEU A 627 -17.28 21.75 22.06
N CYS A 628 -16.39 21.58 21.09
CA CYS A 628 -15.42 22.58 20.65
C CYS A 628 -16.08 23.81 20.01
N LYS A 629 -15.52 25.01 20.24
CA LYS A 629 -16.12 26.30 19.88
C LYS A 629 -15.21 27.13 18.97
N GLY A 630 -15.82 28.10 18.28
CA GLY A 630 -15.07 29.12 17.54
C GLY A 630 -14.55 28.68 16.17
N LEU A 631 -15.16 27.69 15.51
CA LEU A 631 -14.77 27.18 14.18
C LEU A 631 -14.51 28.31 13.14
N TRP A 632 -15.39 29.31 13.08
CA TRP A 632 -15.29 30.49 12.20
C TRP A 632 -14.22 31.52 12.60
N ALA A 633 -13.60 31.33 13.76
CA ALA A 633 -12.59 32.20 14.35
C ALA A 633 -11.36 31.38 14.77
N ALA A 634 -10.98 30.40 13.96
CA ALA A 634 -9.76 29.60 14.14
C ALA A 634 -8.52 30.47 14.35
N ASP A 635 -7.51 29.92 15.01
CA ASP A 635 -6.28 30.58 15.49
C ASP A 635 -6.48 31.66 16.57
N SER A 636 -7.71 32.16 16.79
CA SER A 636 -7.99 33.05 17.92
C SER A 636 -7.82 32.35 19.27
N VAL A 637 -7.53 33.14 20.32
CA VAL A 637 -7.42 32.66 21.71
C VAL A 637 -8.77 32.14 22.25
N SER A 638 -9.88 32.58 21.65
CA SER A 638 -11.25 32.20 21.99
C SER A 638 -11.81 31.03 21.16
N SER A 639 -10.98 30.37 20.35
CA SER A 639 -11.36 29.23 19.51
C SER A 639 -10.57 27.99 19.85
N ASP A 640 -11.24 26.85 19.81
CA ASP A 640 -10.64 25.53 19.98
C ASP A 640 -9.97 24.99 18.71
N TYR A 641 -10.02 25.76 17.62
CA TYR A 641 -9.55 25.35 16.30
C TYR A 641 -8.31 26.15 15.84
N GLU A 642 -7.42 25.47 15.14
CA GLU A 642 -6.25 26.00 14.42
C GLU A 642 -6.45 25.87 12.90
N THR A 643 -5.81 26.72 12.11
CA THR A 643 -5.66 26.51 10.67
C THR A 643 -4.39 25.70 10.37
N TRP A 644 -4.51 24.76 9.43
CA TRP A 644 -3.39 23.93 8.99
C TRP A 644 -3.43 23.71 7.48
N SER A 645 -2.25 23.69 6.87
CA SER A 645 -2.05 23.31 5.47
C SER A 645 -1.03 22.18 5.43
N PRO A 646 -1.26 21.13 4.62
CA PRO A 646 -0.26 20.11 4.33
C PRO A 646 0.90 20.71 3.50
N SER A 647 2.01 19.98 3.44
CA SER A 647 3.23 20.35 2.71
C SER A 647 4.13 19.12 2.59
N SER A 648 4.94 18.99 1.54
CA SER A 648 5.98 17.96 1.45
C SER A 648 7.06 18.07 2.56
N GLY A 649 7.27 19.29 3.07
CA GLY A 649 8.36 19.59 3.99
C GLY A 649 9.74 19.57 3.34
N SER A 650 9.82 19.66 2.01
CA SER A 650 11.03 19.93 1.23
C SER A 650 11.20 21.43 0.97
N PHE A 651 10.11 22.11 0.59
CA PHE A 651 10.06 23.53 0.28
C PHE A 651 9.40 24.36 1.40
N THR A 652 9.65 25.67 1.40
CA THR A 652 9.07 26.62 2.37
C THR A 652 7.57 26.83 2.18
N ASP A 653 7.08 26.66 0.96
CA ASP A 653 5.71 26.96 0.59
C ASP A 653 4.80 25.74 0.73
N LYS A 654 3.68 25.94 1.44
CA LYS A 654 2.72 24.89 1.76
C LYS A 654 1.76 24.64 0.60
N CYS A 655 2.29 24.13 -0.49
CA CYS A 655 1.59 23.81 -1.72
C CYS A 655 1.74 22.31 -2.01
N ILE A 656 0.66 21.67 -2.48
CA ILE A 656 0.63 20.29 -2.94
C ILE A 656 -0.22 20.26 -4.21
N LEU A 657 0.28 19.63 -5.27
CA LEU A 657 -0.36 19.62 -6.60
C LEU A 657 -0.72 21.03 -7.10
N GLY A 658 0.21 21.98 -6.92
CA GLY A 658 0.04 23.37 -7.30
C GLY A 658 -1.01 24.19 -6.54
N ARG A 659 -1.55 23.67 -5.44
CA ARG A 659 -2.59 24.31 -4.62
C ARG A 659 -2.22 24.30 -3.14
N LYS A 660 -2.45 25.44 -2.47
CA LYS A 660 -2.43 25.58 -1.02
C LYS A 660 -3.84 25.37 -0.48
N ILE A 661 -4.06 24.21 0.15
CA ILE A 661 -5.29 23.88 0.86
C ILE A 661 -5.12 24.28 2.33
N THR A 662 -6.11 24.92 2.92
CA THR A 662 -6.12 25.28 4.36
C THR A 662 -7.35 24.70 5.03
N TYR A 663 -7.12 23.74 5.93
CA TYR A 663 -8.14 23.07 6.72
C TYR A 663 -8.26 23.72 8.09
N THR A 664 -9.48 23.79 8.61
CA THR A 664 -9.71 24.05 10.04
C THR A 664 -9.72 22.72 10.81
N ARG A 665 -8.87 22.58 11.83
CA ARG A 665 -8.82 21.39 12.72
C ARG A 665 -8.73 21.82 14.18
N ARG A 666 -9.01 20.91 15.11
CA ARG A 666 -8.92 21.19 16.55
C ARG A 666 -7.44 21.37 16.99
N LYS A 667 -7.21 22.20 18.00
CA LYS A 667 -5.91 22.32 18.69
C LYS A 667 -5.72 21.14 19.65
N GLN A 668 -4.51 20.59 19.73
CA GLN A 668 -4.20 19.50 20.68
C GLN A 668 -4.32 19.94 22.16
N THR A 669 -4.22 21.25 22.41
CA THR A 669 -4.42 21.86 23.74
C THR A 669 -5.89 22.14 24.08
N SER A 670 -6.85 21.85 23.18
CA SER A 670 -8.27 22.13 23.42
C SER A 670 -9.00 20.89 23.93
N GLU A 671 -9.37 20.94 25.20
CA GLU A 671 -10.04 19.85 25.93
C GLU A 671 -11.52 19.72 25.56
N CYS A 672 -11.81 19.34 24.31
CA CYS A 672 -13.16 19.26 23.75
C CYS A 672 -13.29 18.21 22.63
N PHE A 673 -14.53 17.82 22.34
CA PHE A 673 -14.89 17.01 21.17
C PHE A 673 -15.43 17.89 20.03
N ASN A 674 -15.10 17.54 18.79
CA ASN A 674 -15.61 18.20 17.58
C ASN A 674 -17.13 18.00 17.43
N GLY A 675 -17.62 16.79 17.70
CA GLY A 675 -19.03 16.41 17.60
C GLY A 675 -19.48 15.97 16.20
N LYS A 676 -20.53 15.15 16.14
CA LYS A 676 -20.91 14.37 14.94
C LYS A 676 -21.17 15.20 13.68
N ASP A 677 -21.70 16.41 13.82
CA ASP A 677 -22.08 17.29 12.70
C ASP A 677 -20.95 18.22 12.19
N LEU A 678 -19.69 18.02 12.59
CA LEU A 678 -18.58 18.90 12.16
C LEU A 678 -18.42 18.92 10.64
N LYS A 679 -18.59 20.10 10.05
CA LYS A 679 -18.24 20.37 8.65
C LYS A 679 -17.03 21.29 8.61
N ARG A 680 -15.88 20.75 8.21
CA ARG A 680 -14.62 21.51 8.12
C ARG A 680 -14.71 22.57 7.03
N ILE A 681 -14.20 23.76 7.35
CA ILE A 681 -13.98 24.82 6.38
C ILE A 681 -12.67 24.50 5.65
N VAL A 682 -12.69 24.61 4.32
CA VAL A 682 -11.53 24.32 3.45
C VAL A 682 -11.35 25.48 2.47
N ASP A 683 -10.31 26.28 2.67
CA ASP A 683 -9.88 27.31 1.73
C ASP A 683 -8.87 26.73 0.72
N LYS A 684 -8.94 27.16 -0.55
CA LYS A 684 -8.07 26.64 -1.63
C LYS A 684 -7.54 27.80 -2.47
N LYS A 685 -6.22 27.92 -2.55
CA LYS A 685 -5.50 28.95 -3.33
C LYS A 685 -4.50 28.29 -4.27
N LEU A 686 -4.26 28.89 -5.44
CA LEU A 686 -3.25 28.43 -6.40
C LEU A 686 -1.85 28.86 -5.96
N CYS A 687 -0.83 28.13 -6.42
CA CYS A 687 0.59 28.41 -6.17
C CYS A 687 1.38 28.57 -7.47
N ASP A 688 2.55 29.20 -7.38
CA ASP A 688 3.57 29.16 -8.43
C ASP A 688 4.20 27.76 -8.53
N CYS A 689 4.60 27.33 -9.74
CA CYS A 689 5.18 26.00 -9.94
C CYS A 689 6.59 25.85 -9.36
N THR A 690 6.89 24.65 -8.87
CA THR A 690 8.15 24.21 -8.26
C THR A 690 8.64 22.92 -8.92
N PRO A 691 9.87 22.44 -8.62
CA PRO A 691 10.32 21.13 -9.07
C PRO A 691 9.52 19.93 -8.52
N GLU A 692 8.71 20.11 -7.46
CA GLU A 692 7.82 19.06 -6.94
C GLU A 692 6.56 18.87 -7.81
N ASP A 693 6.12 19.89 -8.54
CA ASP A 693 4.94 19.83 -9.42
C ASP A 693 5.24 19.11 -10.77
N TYR A 694 6.43 18.49 -10.90
CA TYR A 694 6.92 17.80 -12.11
C TYR A 694 7.45 16.37 -11.84
N GLU A 695 6.98 15.42 -12.65
CA GLU A 695 7.44 14.03 -12.71
C GLU A 695 8.40 13.80 -13.90
N CYS A 696 9.03 12.61 -13.98
CA CYS A 696 9.85 12.27 -15.14
C CYS A 696 8.99 11.91 -16.35
N GLU A 697 9.40 12.34 -17.53
CA GLU A 697 8.79 11.95 -18.80
C GLU A 697 9.27 10.55 -19.24
N THR A 698 8.51 9.95 -20.14
CA THR A 698 8.73 8.64 -20.77
C THR A 698 10.19 8.46 -21.23
N GLY A 699 10.84 7.42 -20.73
CA GLY A 699 12.26 7.12 -20.97
C GLY A 699 13.23 7.71 -19.92
N PHE A 700 12.74 8.52 -18.98
CA PHE A 700 13.52 9.03 -17.85
C PHE A 700 13.04 8.46 -16.50
N THR A 701 13.95 8.39 -15.54
CA THR A 701 13.71 7.97 -14.15
C THR A 701 14.50 8.82 -13.17
N ARG A 702 14.06 8.87 -11.91
CA ARG A 702 14.76 9.53 -10.80
C ARG A 702 15.07 8.51 -9.71
N LYS A 703 16.17 8.69 -8.96
CA LYS A 703 16.40 7.92 -7.73
C LYS A 703 15.48 8.42 -6.61
N VAL A 704 15.12 7.55 -5.67
CA VAL A 704 14.40 7.93 -4.45
C VAL A 704 15.16 9.04 -3.72
N GLY A 705 14.45 10.09 -3.29
CA GLY A 705 15.02 11.27 -2.65
C GLY A 705 15.74 12.25 -3.59
N SER A 706 15.66 12.05 -4.92
CA SER A 706 16.24 12.97 -5.92
C SER A 706 15.20 13.54 -6.87
N PHE A 707 15.29 14.84 -7.14
CA PHE A 707 14.52 15.53 -8.17
C PHE A 707 15.13 15.41 -9.58
N GLU A 708 16.31 14.81 -9.73
CA GLU A 708 17.04 14.73 -11.01
C GLU A 708 16.56 13.55 -11.87
N CYS A 709 15.82 13.83 -12.96
CA CYS A 709 15.45 12.84 -13.96
C CYS A 709 16.61 12.54 -14.93
N LYS A 710 17.00 11.27 -15.02
CA LYS A 710 18.07 10.75 -15.90
C LYS A 710 17.50 9.82 -16.95
N PRO A 711 18.08 9.75 -18.17
CA PRO A 711 17.65 8.79 -19.17
C PRO A 711 17.89 7.37 -18.67
N THR A 712 16.85 6.55 -18.70
CA THR A 712 16.85 5.16 -18.19
C THR A 712 17.40 4.17 -19.22
N ASP A 713 17.32 4.52 -20.50
CA ASP A 713 17.65 3.67 -21.63
C ASP A 713 18.35 4.49 -22.73
N SER A 714 19.31 3.88 -23.42
CA SER A 714 20.00 4.47 -24.57
C SER A 714 19.14 4.47 -25.84
N THR A 715 18.04 3.70 -25.86
CA THR A 715 17.14 3.60 -27.02
C THR A 715 16.32 4.85 -27.33
N LEU A 716 16.42 5.92 -26.53
CA LEU A 716 15.82 7.23 -26.81
C LEU A 716 16.36 7.83 -28.11
N THR A 717 15.72 7.51 -29.24
CA THR A 717 16.07 8.02 -30.58
C THR A 717 15.19 9.18 -31.00
N ILE A 718 15.81 10.26 -31.45
CA ILE A 718 15.17 11.29 -32.28
C ILE A 718 15.58 11.11 -33.74
N GLU A 719 14.69 11.42 -34.70
CA GLU A 719 15.04 11.38 -36.12
C GLU A 719 16.23 12.32 -36.41
N GLY A 720 17.30 11.79 -37.00
CA GLY A 720 18.53 12.54 -37.28
C GLY A 720 19.64 12.41 -36.22
N CYS A 721 19.46 11.63 -35.14
CA CYS A 721 20.55 11.31 -34.21
C CYS A 721 21.76 10.66 -34.91
N THR A 722 22.98 10.97 -34.48
CA THR A 722 24.22 10.33 -34.96
C THR A 722 25.12 9.91 -33.80
N SER A 723 25.95 8.88 -34.00
CA SER A 723 26.72 8.16 -32.97
C SER A 723 27.89 8.93 -32.32
N SER A 724 27.87 10.26 -32.40
CA SER A 724 28.77 11.16 -31.67
C SER A 724 28.08 12.49 -31.30
N SER A 725 26.76 12.50 -31.16
CA SER A 725 25.96 13.72 -30.90
C SER A 725 25.03 13.55 -29.70
N TYR A 726 24.67 14.68 -29.09
CA TYR A 726 23.65 14.78 -28.05
C TYR A 726 22.43 15.52 -28.62
N PHE A 727 21.24 15.20 -28.12
CA PHE A 727 20.00 15.92 -28.43
C PHE A 727 19.31 16.39 -27.15
N TYR A 728 18.55 17.48 -27.25
CA TYR A 728 17.90 18.12 -26.10
C TYR A 728 16.47 17.63 -25.94
N ALA A 729 16.25 16.79 -24.94
CA ALA A 729 14.97 16.16 -24.64
C ALA A 729 14.26 16.83 -23.44
N THR A 730 12.93 16.73 -23.41
CA THR A 730 12.10 17.12 -22.26
C THR A 730 12.06 15.96 -21.26
N ALA A 731 12.93 16.00 -20.25
CA ALA A 731 13.03 14.94 -19.23
C ALA A 731 11.94 14.99 -18.15
N TYR A 732 11.17 16.08 -18.11
CA TYR A 732 10.18 16.38 -17.09
C TYR A 732 8.83 16.72 -17.73
N ARG A 733 7.75 16.27 -17.11
CA ARG A 733 6.37 16.66 -17.43
C ARG A 733 5.62 17.03 -16.16
N LYS A 734 4.54 17.82 -16.28
CA LYS A 734 3.76 18.25 -15.11
C LYS A 734 3.01 17.06 -14.51
N VAL A 735 2.92 16.99 -13.19
CA VAL A 735 2.15 15.94 -12.50
C VAL A 735 0.67 16.00 -12.94
N PRO A 736 0.04 14.88 -13.30
CA PRO A 736 -1.38 14.84 -13.66
C PRO A 736 -2.30 15.33 -12.52
N GLY A 737 -3.19 16.28 -12.85
CA GLY A 737 -4.09 16.92 -11.88
C GLY A 737 -3.51 18.17 -11.20
N ASP A 738 -2.25 18.51 -11.46
CA ASP A 738 -1.59 19.69 -10.89
C ASP A 738 -2.10 21.02 -11.46
N VAL A 739 -2.40 21.99 -10.59
CA VAL A 739 -2.96 23.30 -10.96
C VAL A 739 -2.04 24.52 -10.75
N CYS A 740 -0.73 24.33 -10.54
CA CYS A 740 0.23 25.43 -10.39
C CYS A 740 0.31 26.30 -11.66
N VAL A 741 0.63 27.58 -11.48
CA VAL A 741 0.66 28.60 -12.54
C VAL A 741 1.92 29.48 -12.42
N ASN A 742 2.61 29.76 -13.53
CA ASN A 742 3.94 30.44 -13.52
C ASN A 742 4.99 29.68 -12.68
N GLY A 743 6.09 30.34 -12.28
CA GLY A 743 7.13 29.73 -11.45
C GLY A 743 8.21 28.99 -12.25
N TRP A 744 8.68 27.87 -11.72
CA TRP A 744 9.73 27.04 -12.32
C TRP A 744 9.25 26.33 -13.59
N VAL A 745 10.15 26.25 -14.58
CA VAL A 745 9.94 25.51 -15.83
C VAL A 745 11.19 24.66 -16.08
N PRO A 746 11.07 23.35 -16.38
CA PRO A 746 12.22 22.49 -16.63
C PRO A 746 12.97 22.87 -17.91
N GLU A 747 14.30 22.96 -17.80
CA GLU A 747 15.18 23.02 -18.97
C GLU A 747 15.27 21.66 -19.67
N LYS A 748 15.69 21.66 -20.94
CA LYS A 748 15.88 20.43 -21.71
C LYS A 748 17.20 19.74 -21.36
N VAL A 749 17.14 18.45 -21.07
CA VAL A 749 18.31 17.64 -20.70
C VAL A 749 19.02 17.14 -21.97
N PRO A 750 20.36 17.23 -22.07
CA PRO A 750 21.12 16.62 -23.16
C PRO A 750 21.20 15.10 -22.97
N VAL A 751 20.68 14.34 -23.95
CA VAL A 751 20.73 12.88 -24.00
C VAL A 751 21.71 12.45 -25.11
N PRO A 752 22.63 11.49 -24.88
CA PRO A 752 23.49 10.96 -25.93
C PRO A 752 22.67 10.13 -26.93
N CYS A 753 23.00 10.21 -28.22
CA CYS A 753 22.43 9.29 -29.21
C CYS A 753 22.91 7.84 -28.99
N PRO A 754 22.06 6.82 -29.21
CA PRO A 754 22.47 5.41 -29.09
C PRO A 754 23.60 5.01 -30.03
N ASP A 755 24.38 3.99 -29.64
CA ASP A 755 25.54 3.47 -30.39
C ASP A 755 25.20 2.98 -31.80
N TYR A 756 23.97 2.47 -31.99
CA TYR A 756 23.47 2.00 -33.30
C TYR A 756 23.00 3.14 -34.23
N SER A 757 23.05 4.40 -33.80
CA SER A 757 22.66 5.54 -34.63
C SER A 757 23.65 5.76 -35.79
N PRO A 758 23.17 6.24 -36.97
CA PRO A 758 24.00 6.29 -38.16
C PRO A 758 25.20 7.23 -38.01
N PHE A 759 26.39 6.77 -38.43
CA PHE A 759 27.59 7.62 -38.46
C PHE A 759 27.34 8.95 -39.18
N ASN A 760 27.82 10.03 -38.57
CA ASN A 760 27.82 11.37 -39.15
C ASN A 760 28.49 11.35 -40.54
N ASN A 761 27.99 12.18 -41.47
CA ASN A 761 28.50 12.27 -42.84
C ASN A 761 30.01 12.57 -42.89
N SER A 762 30.55 13.33 -41.93
CA SER A 762 32.00 13.54 -41.78
C SER A 762 32.75 12.24 -41.48
N ALA A 763 32.23 11.40 -40.57
CA ALA A 763 32.83 10.12 -40.23
C ALA A 763 32.74 9.11 -41.40
N LYS A 764 31.61 9.08 -42.11
CA LYS A 764 31.44 8.32 -43.36
C LYS A 764 32.44 8.75 -44.44
N SER A 765 32.69 10.06 -44.57
CA SER A 765 33.67 10.60 -45.51
C SER A 765 35.10 10.21 -45.15
N ILE A 766 35.48 10.27 -43.86
CA ILE A 766 36.79 9.82 -43.37
C ILE A 766 36.97 8.31 -43.59
N LEU A 767 35.97 7.48 -43.26
CA LEU A 767 36.01 6.03 -43.53
C LEU A 767 36.14 5.73 -45.02
N PHE A 768 35.46 6.47 -45.89
CA PHE A 768 35.59 6.33 -47.34
C PHE A 768 36.99 6.73 -47.84
N ILE A 769 37.58 7.81 -47.32
CA ILE A 769 38.95 8.23 -47.64
C ILE A 769 39.97 7.16 -47.19
N LEU A 770 39.83 6.62 -45.98
CA LEU A 770 40.69 5.54 -45.47
C LEU A 770 40.54 4.26 -46.30
N PHE A 771 39.32 3.89 -46.70
CA PHE A 771 39.06 2.76 -47.59
C PHE A 771 39.73 2.96 -48.96
N ILE A 772 39.58 4.15 -49.56
CA ILE A 772 40.24 4.49 -50.83
C ILE A 772 41.77 4.47 -50.69
N MET A 773 42.34 5.00 -49.60
CA MET A 773 43.79 4.91 -49.35
C MET A 773 44.27 3.45 -49.19
N GLY A 774 43.53 2.62 -48.45
CA GLY A 774 43.81 1.19 -48.32
C GLY A 774 43.76 0.47 -49.67
N LEU A 775 42.75 0.75 -50.48
CA LEU A 775 42.57 0.18 -51.82
C LEU A 775 43.67 0.64 -52.79
N VAL A 776 44.09 1.91 -52.73
CA VAL A 776 45.25 2.44 -53.48
C VAL A 776 46.55 1.75 -53.05
N MET A 777 46.80 1.57 -51.74
CA MET A 777 47.96 0.82 -51.25
C MET A 777 47.94 -0.65 -51.70
N LEU A 778 46.77 -1.28 -51.75
CA LEU A 778 46.59 -2.65 -52.25
C LEU A 778 46.86 -2.73 -53.76
N ILE A 779 46.37 -1.76 -54.55
CA ILE A 779 46.67 -1.64 -55.99
C ILE A 779 48.16 -1.41 -56.24
N ILE A 780 48.81 -0.50 -55.51
CA ILE A 780 50.26 -0.26 -55.62
C ILE A 780 51.03 -1.54 -55.30
N THR A 781 50.68 -2.23 -54.20
CA THR A 781 51.31 -3.51 -53.82
C THR A 781 51.12 -4.58 -54.89
N TYR A 782 49.93 -4.67 -55.48
CA TYR A 782 49.61 -5.61 -56.57
C TYR A 782 50.40 -5.29 -57.85
N ILE A 783 50.50 -4.02 -58.24
CA ILE A 783 51.26 -3.56 -59.42
C ILE A 783 52.76 -3.80 -59.23
N CYS A 784 53.32 -3.44 -58.07
CA CYS A 784 54.73 -3.69 -57.75
C CYS A 784 55.10 -5.18 -57.73
N ARG A 785 54.15 -6.05 -57.37
CA ARG A 785 54.32 -7.51 -57.35
C ARG A 785 54.07 -8.18 -58.71
N ASN A 786 53.54 -7.46 -59.70
CA ASN A 786 53.22 -8.00 -61.03
C ASN A 786 54.37 -7.73 -62.03
N PRO A 787 55.07 -8.77 -62.54
CA PRO A 787 56.34 -8.60 -63.26
C PRO A 787 56.23 -7.81 -64.57
N LYS A 788 55.03 -7.66 -65.16
CA LYS A 788 54.83 -6.87 -66.39
C LYS A 788 54.91 -5.36 -66.19
N PHE A 789 54.65 -4.85 -64.99
CA PHE A 789 54.60 -3.39 -64.72
C PHE A 789 55.85 -2.84 -64.04
N ARG A 790 56.80 -3.70 -63.64
CA ARG A 790 58.00 -3.34 -62.88
C ARG A 790 58.89 -2.28 -63.55
N ASN A 791 58.84 -2.17 -64.88
CA ASN A 791 59.63 -1.20 -65.65
C ASN A 791 59.00 0.20 -65.73
N MET A 792 57.74 0.39 -65.32
CA MET A 792 57.04 1.67 -65.44
C MET A 792 57.29 2.62 -64.25
N PHE A 793 57.65 2.07 -63.09
CA PHE A 793 57.81 2.81 -61.83
C PHE A 793 59.27 3.00 -61.38
N TYR A 794 60.25 2.54 -62.17
CA TYR A 794 61.68 2.65 -61.80
C TYR A 794 62.23 4.08 -61.83
N ASN A 795 61.49 5.05 -62.40
CA ASN A 795 61.91 6.45 -62.59
C ASN A 795 61.20 7.46 -61.68
N TYR A 796 60.51 7.01 -60.62
CA TYR A 796 59.99 7.87 -59.54
C TYR A 796 60.55 7.43 -58.18
N GLY A 797 61.88 7.40 -58.09
CA GLY A 797 62.61 7.24 -56.82
C GLY A 797 62.61 8.54 -56.01
N PHE A 798 62.53 8.42 -54.68
CA PHE A 798 62.63 9.53 -53.72
C PHE A 798 64.11 9.84 -53.38
N ASP A 799 64.93 10.17 -54.39
CA ASP A 799 66.37 10.44 -54.22
C ASP A 799 66.68 11.84 -53.64
N THR A 800 65.95 12.28 -52.61
CA THR A 800 66.08 13.64 -52.01
C THR A 800 65.91 13.70 -50.48
N PHE A 801 66.35 12.67 -49.73
CA PHE A 801 66.36 12.70 -48.25
C PHE A 801 67.73 12.39 -47.59
N GLU A 802 68.85 12.75 -48.24
CA GLU A 802 70.19 12.63 -47.64
C GLU A 802 70.50 13.73 -46.58
N HIS A 803 69.60 14.68 -46.34
CA HIS A 803 69.85 15.86 -45.48
C HIS A 803 68.79 16.08 -44.38
N VAL A 804 68.70 15.14 -43.44
CA VAL A 804 68.10 15.39 -42.11
C VAL A 804 69.19 15.26 -41.03
N LYS A 805 69.62 16.38 -40.46
CA LYS A 805 70.63 16.40 -39.40
C LYS A 805 70.03 16.03 -38.04
N TYR A 806 70.44 14.91 -37.47
CA TYR A 806 70.22 14.60 -36.05
C TYR A 806 71.03 15.55 -35.16
N SER A 807 70.36 16.39 -34.37
CA SER A 807 70.99 17.28 -33.39
C SER A 807 71.27 16.54 -32.08
N VAL A 808 72.49 16.03 -31.91
CA VAL A 808 72.92 15.37 -30.66
C VAL A 808 73.19 16.43 -29.58
N VAL A 809 72.35 16.45 -28.53
CA VAL A 809 72.58 17.26 -27.32
C VAL A 809 73.24 16.40 -26.24
N LYS A 810 74.28 16.93 -25.57
CA LYS A 810 75.15 16.16 -24.67
C LYS A 810 74.71 16.16 -23.21
N THR A 811 74.69 14.95 -22.66
CA THR A 811 74.95 14.53 -21.28
C THR A 811 75.58 15.56 -20.32
N LYS A 812 75.09 15.61 -19.06
CA LYS A 812 75.80 15.09 -17.85
C LYS A 812 75.20 15.56 -16.52
N LYS A 813 74.73 14.59 -15.71
CA LYS A 813 75.19 14.28 -14.33
C LYS A 813 74.42 13.05 -13.85
N GLY A 814 74.98 12.26 -12.93
CA GLY A 814 74.33 11.06 -12.41
C GLY A 814 74.84 10.69 -11.03
N ASN A 815 74.23 9.70 -10.37
CA ASN A 815 74.75 9.11 -9.15
C ASN A 815 74.30 7.64 -8.98
N ILE A 816 75.23 6.73 -9.31
CA ILE A 816 75.56 5.44 -8.66
C ILE A 816 74.47 4.70 -7.84
N ASN A 817 74.21 3.44 -8.25
CA ASN A 817 73.57 2.31 -7.53
C ASN A 817 72.06 2.46 -7.16
N ASN A 818 71.18 1.45 -7.22
CA ASN A 818 71.16 0.02 -7.66
C ASN A 818 69.65 -0.43 -7.69
N ASN A 819 69.16 -1.56 -8.21
CA ASN A 819 69.71 -2.77 -8.86
C ASN A 819 68.59 -3.54 -9.63
N VAL A 820 68.94 -4.51 -10.51
CA VAL A 820 68.33 -5.86 -10.74
C VAL A 820 66.77 -5.99 -10.85
N PHE A 821 66.14 -6.61 -11.87
CA PHE A 821 66.60 -7.34 -13.07
C PHE A 821 65.52 -7.35 -14.19
N GLU A 822 65.90 -7.87 -15.36
CA GLU A 822 65.06 -8.15 -16.55
C GLU A 822 64.63 -9.65 -16.57
N PRO A 823 63.75 -10.14 -17.48
CA PRO A 823 64.20 -10.54 -18.82
C PRO A 823 63.18 -10.37 -19.98
N GLU A 824 63.64 -10.62 -21.21
CA GLU A 824 62.91 -10.55 -22.49
C GLU A 824 62.21 -11.87 -22.89
N MET A 825 61.63 -11.90 -24.10
CA MET A 825 60.97 -13.04 -24.77
C MET A 825 61.93 -13.76 -25.75
N GLU A 826 61.61 -14.99 -26.19
CA GLU A 826 61.30 -15.34 -27.62
C GLU A 826 61.46 -16.84 -28.00
N PHE A 827 60.56 -17.28 -28.90
CA PHE A 827 60.54 -18.35 -29.94
C PHE A 827 61.31 -19.69 -29.86
N ILE A 828 60.66 -20.75 -30.38
CA ILE A 828 60.99 -21.47 -31.65
C ILE A 828 59.86 -22.48 -32.04
N ASP A 829 59.66 -22.72 -33.35
CA ASP A 829 58.63 -23.61 -33.93
C ASP A 829 59.08 -25.09 -34.12
N ALA A 830 58.11 -26.02 -34.33
CA ALA A 830 58.00 -26.91 -35.52
C ALA A 830 57.32 -28.30 -35.27
N GLU A 831 56.26 -28.60 -36.04
CA GLU A 831 55.81 -29.92 -36.61
C GLU A 831 55.50 -31.10 -35.62
N GLN A 832 54.78 -32.20 -35.96
CA GLN A 832 54.34 -32.77 -37.24
C GLN A 832 53.03 -33.62 -37.15
N ASP A 833 52.22 -33.62 -38.24
CA ASP A 833 51.18 -34.55 -38.76
C ASP A 833 50.37 -35.55 -37.87
N ASN A 834 49.04 -35.60 -38.07
CA ASN A 834 48.35 -36.62 -38.92
C ASN A 834 46.79 -36.40 -39.00
N ASN A 835 46.18 -37.00 -40.04
CA ASN A 835 44.78 -37.10 -40.52
C ASN A 835 43.60 -37.11 -39.49
N GLU A 836 42.29 -36.96 -39.82
CA GLU A 836 41.54 -37.30 -41.07
C GLU A 836 40.18 -36.52 -41.21
N GLU A 837 39.35 -36.92 -42.20
CA GLU A 837 38.27 -36.21 -42.93
C GLU A 837 36.95 -35.73 -42.23
N ASP A 838 36.26 -34.81 -42.95
CA ASP A 838 34.79 -34.65 -43.19
C ASP A 838 33.73 -33.98 -42.26
N VAL A 839 33.16 -32.88 -42.81
CA VAL A 839 31.74 -32.46 -43.02
C VAL A 839 30.66 -32.62 -41.91
N PRO A 840 29.88 -31.55 -41.55
CA PRO A 840 28.83 -31.59 -40.52
C PRO A 840 27.44 -32.03 -41.01
N THR A 841 26.62 -32.63 -40.11
CA THR A 841 25.20 -33.00 -40.35
C THR A 841 24.28 -32.78 -39.12
N LEU A 842 23.00 -33.18 -39.22
CA LEU A 842 21.85 -32.68 -38.44
C LEU A 842 21.15 -33.72 -37.53
N MET A 843 20.53 -33.22 -36.46
CA MET A 843 19.22 -33.63 -35.88
C MET A 843 19.06 -34.86 -34.94
N SER A 844 18.01 -34.72 -34.11
CA SER A 844 17.16 -35.72 -33.44
C SER A 844 17.61 -36.53 -32.21
N TYR A 845 16.87 -36.28 -31.11
CA TYR A 845 16.26 -37.24 -30.16
C TYR A 845 16.22 -38.71 -30.65
N ASN A 846 16.35 -39.74 -29.79
CA ASN A 846 15.30 -40.10 -28.82
C ASN A 846 15.70 -41.20 -27.79
N GLU A 847 15.06 -41.20 -26.60
CA GLU A 847 14.80 -42.39 -25.72
C GLU A 847 16.01 -43.16 -25.10
N ARG A 848 15.96 -43.96 -24.01
CA ARG A 848 14.95 -44.54 -23.06
C ARG A 848 15.72 -45.07 -21.79
N ASN A 849 15.19 -45.58 -20.66
CA ASN A 849 13.85 -45.79 -20.08
C ASN A 849 13.93 -46.03 -18.53
N GLY A 850 13.02 -45.46 -17.71
CA GLY A 850 12.64 -45.96 -16.37
C GLY A 850 13.63 -45.79 -15.19
N GLN A 851 13.23 -45.89 -13.90
CA GLN A 851 11.91 -46.00 -13.23
C GLN A 851 12.00 -45.18 -11.91
N ARG A 852 11.07 -44.28 -11.53
CA ARG A 852 9.66 -44.43 -11.08
C ARG A 852 9.51 -44.96 -9.63
N ASN A 853 9.24 -44.06 -8.67
CA ASN A 853 8.06 -44.07 -7.76
C ASN A 853 8.16 -43.07 -6.58
N ASP A 854 7.11 -42.26 -6.41
CA ASP A 854 6.41 -41.75 -5.21
C ASP A 854 7.08 -41.82 -3.81
N PHE A 855 7.05 -40.70 -3.04
CA PHE A 855 6.04 -40.49 -1.97
C PHE A 855 5.99 -39.05 -1.40
N GLU A 856 5.05 -38.82 -0.47
CA GLU A 856 4.44 -37.55 -0.05
C GLU A 856 5.29 -36.53 0.72
N LEU A 857 4.92 -35.25 0.57
CA LEU A 857 5.18 -34.19 1.55
C LEU A 857 4.26 -34.33 2.78
N THR A 858 4.84 -34.39 3.99
CA THR A 858 4.08 -34.11 5.23
C THR A 858 4.77 -33.04 6.08
N ARG A 859 3.99 -32.01 6.43
CA ARG A 859 4.38 -30.89 7.30
C ARG A 859 3.98 -31.25 8.72
N ASN A 860 4.92 -31.28 9.68
CA ASN A 860 4.57 -31.67 11.05
C ASN A 860 5.36 -30.89 12.11
N ARG A 861 4.66 -30.16 12.98
CA ARG A 861 5.18 -29.66 14.26
C ARG A 861 4.07 -29.21 15.22
N SER A 862 3.30 -30.17 15.73
CA SER A 862 2.64 -30.07 17.02
C SER A 862 3.06 -31.26 17.89
N ASN A 863 3.14 -31.08 19.22
CA ASN A 863 3.78 -32.05 20.10
C ASN A 863 2.93 -33.31 20.33
N HIS A 864 3.60 -34.47 20.40
CA HIS A 864 3.00 -35.72 20.85
C HIS A 864 2.50 -35.63 22.30
N ASN A 865 1.30 -36.17 22.56
CA ASN A 865 1.23 -37.46 23.24
C ASN A 865 -0.07 -38.21 22.88
N ASN A 866 -0.04 -39.54 22.97
CA ASN A 866 -1.04 -40.43 22.40
C ASN A 866 -2.08 -40.88 23.43
N TYR A 867 -3.30 -41.24 22.99
CA TYR A 867 -3.78 -42.64 22.90
C TYR A 867 -5.24 -42.72 22.40
N VAL A 868 -5.46 -43.35 21.22
CA VAL A 868 -6.45 -44.41 20.89
C VAL A 868 -7.89 -44.27 21.47
N THR A 869 -9.00 -44.21 20.71
CA THR A 869 -9.40 -45.06 19.55
C THR A 869 -10.46 -44.43 18.62
N SER A 870 -10.33 -44.68 17.30
CA SER A 870 -11.33 -44.75 16.21
C SER A 870 -12.82 -44.33 16.40
N ARG A 871 -13.36 -43.50 15.48
CA ARG A 871 -14.08 -43.94 14.25
C ARG A 871 -14.43 -42.78 13.27
N ALA A 872 -14.80 -43.19 12.06
CA ALA A 872 -15.29 -42.43 10.89
C ALA A 872 -16.49 -41.48 11.16
N SER A 873 -16.86 -40.48 10.33
CA SER A 873 -16.28 -39.94 9.08
C SER A 873 -17.00 -38.65 8.61
N ASN A 874 -16.27 -37.66 8.07
CA ASN A 874 -16.61 -36.93 6.83
C ASN A 874 -15.57 -35.85 6.50
N SER A 875 -15.28 -35.62 5.21
CA SER A 875 -14.27 -34.65 4.74
C SER A 875 -14.89 -33.51 3.92
N GLN A 876 -15.35 -32.46 4.60
CA GLN A 876 -15.67 -31.19 3.94
C GLN A 876 -14.37 -30.52 3.46
N LYS A 877 -14.18 -30.44 2.13
CA LYS A 877 -13.11 -29.64 1.53
C LYS A 877 -13.47 -28.16 1.65
N LYS A 878 -12.62 -27.37 2.32
CA LYS A 878 -12.72 -25.90 2.29
C LYS A 878 -12.46 -25.39 0.88
N TYR A 879 -13.22 -24.38 0.45
CA TYR A 879 -12.98 -23.64 -0.79
C TYR A 879 -12.10 -22.42 -0.48
N PRO A 880 -11.04 -22.14 -1.27
CA PRO A 880 -10.36 -20.86 -1.23
C PRO A 880 -11.10 -19.84 -2.10
N GLU A 881 -11.38 -18.66 -1.56
CA GLU A 881 -11.86 -17.51 -2.32
C GLU A 881 -10.66 -16.74 -2.89
N ASN A 882 -10.32 -17.03 -4.15
CA ASN A 882 -9.22 -16.36 -4.85
C ASN A 882 -9.79 -15.27 -5.76
N ILE A 883 -9.79 -14.02 -5.29
CA ILE A 883 -10.07 -12.85 -6.13
C ILE A 883 -8.76 -12.42 -6.82
N GLU A 884 -8.48 -13.01 -7.99
CA GLU A 884 -7.44 -12.50 -8.89
C GLU A 884 -7.92 -11.22 -9.59
N LEU A 885 -7.62 -10.04 -9.02
CA LEU A 885 -7.90 -8.76 -9.67
C LEU A 885 -6.88 -8.49 -10.80
N LEU A 886 -7.35 -8.73 -12.03
CA LEU A 886 -6.67 -8.57 -13.34
C LEU A 886 -5.43 -9.48 -13.53
#